data_AF-A0AA38XV69-F1
#
_entry.id   AF-A0AA38XV69-F1
#
_cell.length_a   1.000
_cell.length_b   1.000
_cell.length_c   1.000
_cell.angle_alpha   90.00
_cell.angle_beta   90.00
_cell.angle_gamma   90.00
#
_symmetry.space_group_name_H-M   'P 1'
#
loop_
_entity.id
_entity.type
_entity.pdbx_description
1 polymer ?
#
loop_
_entity_poly.entity_id
_entity_poly.type
_entity_poly.pdbx_seq_one_letter_code
_entity_poly.pdbx_strand_id
1 'polypeptide(L)'
;MDRRYRGTPHGLRDTDCGRAPSGAHDCRALGVHLGGFVELSIAWRRPAAMMALAALAAPAFAEDERPVTATVGGRLHLDFATFDNDNRGTPNKDDTEIRRAWLDVSGKFFVVDYKLEADFSGDRVEAKDVYLSRSFGDAGRLTVGQFKQYFSLDDRTGSNYGSFLERGNAGTTLAPLYRLGASWQANPGDFTWAASVYSLESIDAWQVKGRAAGGRVTWAPAPGEGDVLHLGLSLAREAYDNPGGNGTPGLKIRPRPAGHLSDESRLTLVDFSAGRDTDVNKWSLEYAQVRGPLSWQGEFSGATFDDGAQRGGVMAAYGMLSWFVTGESRAYDRKTGRFARVKNIRHKAGAFEVALRYDQMWGAQHLDGQPDLRRGSTEGWTLGGNWYLRDNLRFMLNVIESRNRDRLAGTTVDRTRAVTGRLQSPQMMLSILGFGMVITFMYLIMSKRLSPLVALITIPIIFALIGGFAAGIDEMMLEGIKKIAPTGVMLMFAILYFGVMIDAGLFDPLVRIILRFVKGDPMKIVLGTAVLAMLISLDGDGSTTYMITVSAMLPLYQRLGMNALNMTCVTILAGGVMNLTPWGGPTARAATALHVDPADVFVPLIPSMVIACAGVLLLAWYLGMKERRRLGVVTLPKGGSWMDNSVSDDGNTLPTVEDAEDTKRPRLLWVNLALTVALMSALIIGVLPMPVLFMIGFAIALVINYPNLAEQRRRVVSHAGSVLSVVALIFAAGIFTGILNNTGMVEAMSHSFLAIIPDSWGPYLAVITAVASMPFTFFMSNDAFYFGVLPILSEAAGNYGITPVEMARASLAGQPVHLLSPLVPSTYLLVGLAKVEFADHQKFTLKWAIAISLLLMIGGLLFGLYPFTT
;
A
#
# COMPACT_ATOMS: atom_id res chain seq x y z
N MET A 1 30.36 31.55 36.18
CA MET A 1 31.33 31.89 37.25
C MET A 1 30.92 31.12 38.50
N ASP A 2 31.78 30.44 39.25
CA ASP A 2 33.14 29.97 38.97
C ASP A 2 33.52 28.91 40.04
N ARG A 3 33.98 27.70 39.63
CA ARG A 3 34.87 26.75 40.39
C ARG A 3 34.40 26.21 41.77
N ARG A 4 34.86 25.06 42.30
CA ARG A 4 35.68 23.92 41.80
C ARG A 4 35.53 22.70 42.75
N TYR A 5 35.52 21.50 42.18
CA TYR A 5 36.23 20.28 42.62
C TYR A 5 36.51 20.01 44.13
N ARG A 6 36.05 18.84 44.58
CA ARG A 6 36.83 17.76 45.25
C ARG A 6 36.09 16.43 45.03
N GLY A 7 36.77 15.29 45.06
CA GLY A 7 36.15 13.99 44.76
C GLY A 7 36.65 12.81 45.58
N THR A 8 35.84 11.74 45.60
CA THR A 8 36.15 10.33 45.99
C THR A 8 36.59 10.09 47.45
N PRO A 9 36.58 8.83 47.99
CA PRO A 9 36.20 7.53 47.40
C PRO A 9 35.22 6.67 48.26
N HIS A 10 35.04 5.38 47.89
CA HIS A 10 34.60 4.15 48.62
C HIS A 10 33.87 4.24 49.99
N GLY A 11 32.93 3.35 50.37
CA GLY A 11 32.45 2.06 49.83
C GLY A 11 31.90 1.17 50.99
N LEU A 12 31.33 -0.02 50.69
CA LEU A 12 30.76 -1.00 51.65
C LEU A 12 29.41 -0.56 52.31
N ARG A 13 28.45 -1.43 52.67
CA ARG A 13 28.41 -2.92 52.80
C ARG A 13 26.96 -3.42 52.70
N ASP A 14 26.77 -4.70 52.36
CA ASP A 14 25.47 -5.39 52.36
C ASP A 14 24.90 -5.64 53.76
N THR A 15 23.55 -5.73 53.86
CA THR A 15 22.84 -6.71 54.70
C THR A 15 21.44 -6.99 54.15
N ASP A 16 21.17 -8.26 53.86
CA ASP A 16 19.83 -8.80 53.57
C ASP A 16 18.90 -8.77 54.81
N CYS A 17 17.58 -8.58 54.60
CA CYS A 17 16.57 -9.63 54.82
C CYS A 17 15.12 -9.08 54.93
N GLY A 18 14.28 -9.47 53.97
CA GLY A 18 13.01 -10.15 54.23
C GLY A 18 11.79 -9.37 54.72
N ARG A 19 10.75 -9.31 53.87
CA ARG A 19 9.38 -9.88 54.06
C ARG A 19 8.33 -9.17 53.19
N ALA A 20 7.72 -9.92 52.28
CA ALA A 20 6.33 -9.72 51.87
C ALA A 20 5.40 -10.36 52.95
N PRO A 21 4.08 -10.06 53.05
CA PRO A 21 3.14 -10.26 51.94
C PRO A 21 1.91 -9.31 51.85
N SER A 22 1.10 -9.57 50.81
CA SER A 22 -0.36 -9.33 50.69
C SER A 22 -0.89 -7.93 50.32
N GLY A 23 -2.01 -7.90 49.58
CA GLY A 23 -2.85 -6.72 49.37
C GLY A 23 -3.05 -6.27 47.92
N ALA A 24 -3.65 -7.11 47.06
CA ALA A 24 -3.98 -6.70 45.69
C ALA A 24 -5.25 -5.83 45.63
N HIS A 25 -5.08 -4.54 45.31
CA HIS A 25 -6.13 -3.66 44.79
C HIS A 25 -5.50 -2.73 43.76
N ASP A 26 -5.49 -3.16 42.50
CA ASP A 26 -4.90 -2.37 41.42
C ASP A 26 -5.97 -1.58 40.66
N CYS A 27 -5.89 -0.25 40.77
CA CYS A 27 -6.68 0.72 40.05
C CYS A 27 -5.71 1.79 39.53
N ARG A 28 -5.01 1.51 38.41
CA ARG A 28 -4.12 2.49 37.78
C ARG A 28 -4.28 2.57 36.26
N ALA A 29 -4.85 3.71 35.88
CA ALA A 29 -4.61 4.54 34.71
C ALA A 29 -3.67 3.99 33.60
N LEU A 30 -4.17 4.04 32.36
CA LEU A 30 -3.36 4.08 31.15
C LEU A 30 -2.31 5.21 31.21
N GLY A 31 -1.04 4.84 31.19
CA GLY A 31 0.09 5.71 30.90
C GLY A 31 0.92 5.15 29.76
N VAL A 32 0.61 5.54 28.52
CA VAL A 32 1.33 5.05 27.33
C VAL A 32 2.70 5.73 27.24
N HIS A 33 3.74 5.06 27.73
CA HIS A 33 5.13 5.47 27.50
C HIS A 33 5.61 4.96 26.13
N LEU A 34 5.48 5.82 25.12
CA LEU A 34 6.23 5.71 23.87
C LEU A 34 7.71 6.04 24.15
N GLY A 35 8.54 5.02 24.37
CA GLY A 35 9.94 5.21 24.74
C GLY A 35 10.69 3.88 24.83
N GLY A 36 10.95 3.26 23.67
CA GLY A 36 11.56 1.93 23.59
C GLY A 36 12.23 1.64 22.25
N PHE A 37 13.10 2.55 21.78
CA PHE A 37 14.05 2.19 20.73
C PHE A 37 15.03 1.18 21.32
N VAL A 38 14.99 -0.06 20.81
CA VAL A 38 15.90 -1.13 21.21
C VAL A 38 17.31 -0.78 20.78
N GLU A 39 18.24 -0.64 21.75
CA GLU A 39 19.67 -0.61 21.46
C GLU A 39 20.10 -1.95 20.86
N LEU A 40 20.20 -2.01 19.53
CA LEU A 40 20.83 -3.09 18.78
C LEU A 40 22.35 -3.08 19.02
N SER A 41 22.76 -3.42 20.24
CA SER A 41 24.15 -3.63 20.64
C SER A 41 24.66 -4.97 20.07
N ILE A 42 24.90 -4.99 18.76
CA ILE A 42 25.54 -6.12 18.08
C ILE A 42 26.98 -6.25 18.60
N ALA A 43 27.18 -7.13 19.58
CA ALA A 43 28.47 -7.38 20.19
C ALA A 43 29.36 -8.23 19.25
N TRP A 44 29.98 -7.57 18.27
CA TRP A 44 30.95 -8.15 17.34
C TRP A 44 32.22 -8.66 18.06
N ARG A 45 32.16 -9.85 18.66
CA ARG A 45 33.29 -10.51 19.35
C ARG A 45 33.59 -11.93 18.85
N ARG A 46 33.55 -12.16 17.52
CA ARG A 46 33.98 -13.45 16.91
C ARG A 46 34.79 -13.25 15.62
N PRO A 47 35.98 -13.90 15.48
CA PRO A 47 36.89 -13.68 14.34
C PRO A 47 36.37 -14.16 12.99
N ALA A 48 35.47 -15.16 12.97
CA ALA A 48 34.86 -15.66 11.74
C ALA A 48 34.08 -14.58 10.98
N ALA A 49 33.44 -13.65 11.69
CA ALA A 49 32.68 -12.56 11.09
C ALA A 49 33.59 -11.51 10.42
N MET A 50 34.79 -11.26 10.97
CA MET A 50 35.77 -10.36 10.36
C MET A 50 36.41 -10.93 9.09
N MET A 51 36.73 -12.24 9.05
CA MET A 51 37.20 -12.87 7.80
C MET A 51 36.13 -12.83 6.70
N ALA A 52 34.86 -13.02 7.06
CA ALA A 52 33.76 -12.98 6.11
C ALA A 52 33.50 -11.56 5.56
N LEU A 53 33.64 -10.50 6.38
CA LEU A 53 33.62 -9.12 5.89
C LEU A 53 34.81 -8.81 4.96
N ALA A 54 36.00 -9.31 5.25
CA ALA A 54 37.16 -9.12 4.38
C ALA A 54 36.96 -9.70 2.96
N ALA A 55 36.28 -10.86 2.87
CA ALA A 55 35.92 -11.46 1.57
C ALA A 55 34.89 -10.66 0.76
N LEU A 56 34.09 -9.80 1.41
CA LEU A 56 33.14 -8.91 0.73
C LEU A 56 33.82 -7.65 0.12
N ALA A 57 35.08 -7.36 0.45
CA ALA A 57 35.75 -6.09 0.14
C ALA A 57 36.52 -6.03 -1.19
N ALA A 58 36.52 -7.08 -2.02
CA ALA A 58 37.24 -7.07 -3.31
C ALA A 58 36.61 -6.07 -4.32
N PRO A 59 37.39 -5.21 -5.00
CA PRO A 59 36.84 -4.27 -5.98
C PRO A 59 36.40 -5.00 -7.25
N ALA A 60 35.18 -4.70 -7.72
CA ALA A 60 34.73 -5.02 -9.06
C ALA A 60 33.80 -3.88 -9.51
N PHE A 61 34.23 -3.11 -10.51
CA PHE A 61 33.39 -2.13 -11.18
C PHE A 61 32.74 -2.82 -12.39
N ALA A 62 31.42 -2.69 -12.49
CA ALA A 62 30.65 -3.01 -13.69
C ALA A 62 29.61 -1.90 -13.87
N GLU A 63 29.40 -1.47 -15.11
CA GLU A 63 28.51 -0.38 -15.48
C GLU A 63 27.01 -0.80 -15.44
N ASP A 64 26.13 0.21 -15.42
CA ASP A 64 24.71 0.14 -15.82
C ASP A 64 23.68 -0.65 -14.98
N GLU A 65 23.86 -0.74 -13.66
CA GLU A 65 22.72 -0.91 -12.73
C GLU A 65 22.71 0.16 -11.63
N ARG A 66 21.52 0.52 -11.12
CA ARG A 66 21.37 1.50 -10.02
C ARG A 66 22.23 1.05 -8.81
N PRO A 67 23.20 1.86 -8.34
CA PRO A 67 24.23 1.38 -7.40
C PRO A 67 23.69 1.04 -6.01
N VAL A 68 22.50 1.55 -5.67
CA VAL A 68 21.74 1.13 -4.49
C VAL A 68 20.32 0.84 -4.93
N THR A 69 19.80 -0.30 -4.49
CA THR A 69 18.39 -0.68 -4.67
C THR A 69 17.81 -1.14 -3.33
N ALA A 70 16.52 -0.89 -3.14
CA ALA A 70 15.72 -1.38 -2.03
C ALA A 70 14.36 -1.81 -2.58
N THR A 71 13.97 -3.05 -2.31
CA THR A 71 12.69 -3.65 -2.66
C THR A 71 12.06 -4.16 -1.38
N VAL A 72 10.84 -3.74 -1.12
CA VAL A 72 10.12 -4.12 0.11
C VAL A 72 9.11 -5.21 -0.23
N GLY A 73 9.47 -6.43 0.14
CA GLY A 73 8.65 -7.63 0.03
C GLY A 73 7.86 -7.88 1.30
N GLY A 74 6.84 -8.73 1.20
CA GLY A 74 6.04 -9.09 2.35
C GLY A 74 5.16 -10.31 2.11
N ARG A 75 4.57 -10.82 3.18
CA ARG A 75 3.77 -12.05 3.13
C ARG A 75 2.82 -12.12 4.30
N LEU A 76 1.53 -12.28 3.99
CA LEU A 76 0.49 -12.56 4.98
C LEU A 76 -0.08 -13.97 4.74
N HIS A 77 -0.04 -14.80 5.77
CA HIS A 77 -0.73 -16.09 5.84
C HIS A 77 -1.77 -16.01 6.95
N LEU A 78 -3.03 -16.26 6.61
CA LEU A 78 -4.14 -16.38 7.55
C LEU A 78 -4.57 -17.84 7.59
N ASP A 79 -4.47 -18.47 8.76
CA ASP A 79 -4.76 -19.89 8.95
C ASP A 79 -5.94 -20.07 9.91
N PHE A 80 -6.69 -21.15 9.71
CA PHE A 80 -7.67 -21.66 10.67
C PHE A 80 -7.48 -23.16 10.86
N ALA A 81 -7.83 -23.66 12.03
CA ALA A 81 -7.91 -25.09 12.33
C ALA A 81 -9.15 -25.42 13.16
N THR A 82 -9.76 -26.56 12.85
CA THR A 82 -10.72 -27.25 13.72
C THR A 82 -10.24 -28.66 13.99
N PHE A 83 -10.35 -29.12 15.25
CA PHE A 83 -9.77 -30.36 15.75
C PHE A 83 -10.84 -31.32 16.31
N ASP A 84 -10.94 -32.50 15.70
CA ASP A 84 -11.62 -33.67 16.25
C ASP A 84 -10.60 -34.42 17.13
N ASN A 85 -10.56 -34.02 18.41
CA ASN A 85 -9.68 -34.60 19.42
C ASN A 85 -10.35 -35.83 20.03
N ASP A 86 -9.56 -36.86 20.36
CA ASP A 86 -10.05 -37.97 21.16
C ASP A 86 -9.92 -37.73 22.67
N ASN A 87 -10.33 -38.73 23.46
CA ASN A 87 -10.30 -38.67 24.92
C ASN A 87 -8.91 -38.97 25.54
N ARG A 88 -7.81 -38.83 24.79
CA ARG A 88 -6.44 -39.14 25.23
C ARG A 88 -5.52 -37.93 25.05
N GLY A 89 -4.65 -37.70 26.03
CA GLY A 89 -3.77 -36.53 26.04
C GLY A 89 -4.52 -35.21 26.31
N THR A 90 -3.90 -34.10 25.94
CA THR A 90 -4.48 -32.76 26.05
C THR A 90 -5.12 -32.37 24.71
N PRO A 91 -6.41 -31.98 24.68
CA PRO A 91 -7.08 -31.61 23.44
C PRO A 91 -6.53 -30.29 22.87
N ASN A 92 -6.28 -30.26 21.57
CA ASN A 92 -5.98 -29.06 20.81
C ASN A 92 -7.27 -28.24 20.63
N LYS A 93 -7.18 -26.91 20.55
CA LYS A 93 -8.35 -26.04 20.41
C LYS A 93 -8.54 -25.58 18.97
N ASP A 94 -9.80 -25.45 18.56
CA ASP A 94 -10.18 -24.75 17.35
C ASP A 94 -9.75 -23.29 17.45
N ASP A 95 -9.05 -22.78 16.42
CA ASP A 95 -8.44 -21.45 16.46
C ASP A 95 -8.20 -20.87 15.06
N THR A 96 -7.97 -19.56 15.01
CA THR A 96 -7.62 -18.79 13.82
C THR A 96 -6.39 -17.93 14.11
N GLU A 97 -5.30 -18.12 13.36
CA GLU A 97 -4.06 -17.37 13.56
C GLU A 97 -3.65 -16.57 12.33
N ILE A 98 -2.99 -15.43 12.56
CA ILE A 98 -2.06 -14.90 11.58
C ILE A 98 -0.84 -15.83 11.67
N ARG A 99 -0.69 -16.73 10.70
CA ARG A 99 0.35 -17.76 10.75
C ARG A 99 1.74 -17.21 10.47
N ARG A 100 1.82 -16.18 9.61
CA ARG A 100 3.02 -15.43 9.19
C ARG A 100 2.60 -14.03 8.76
N ALA A 101 3.29 -13.01 9.24
CA ALA A 101 3.17 -11.63 8.80
C ALA A 101 4.58 -11.09 8.57
N TRP A 102 5.16 -11.42 7.42
CA TRP A 102 6.55 -11.07 7.11
C TRP A 102 6.61 -9.72 6.40
N LEU A 103 7.56 -8.90 6.84
CA LEU A 103 8.08 -7.76 6.10
C LEU A 103 9.53 -8.07 5.75
N ASP A 104 9.91 -7.92 4.48
CA ASP A 104 11.30 -8.03 4.05
C ASP A 104 11.75 -6.78 3.27
N VAL A 105 12.98 -6.35 3.51
CA VAL A 105 13.67 -5.35 2.70
C VAL A 105 14.88 -6.04 2.09
N SER A 106 14.94 -6.09 0.76
CA SER A 106 16.03 -6.71 0.03
C SER A 106 16.49 -5.84 -1.14
N GLY A 107 17.76 -5.96 -1.52
CA GLY A 107 18.31 -5.18 -2.63
C GLY A 107 19.80 -5.34 -2.76
N LYS A 108 20.40 -4.48 -3.58
CA LYS A 108 21.86 -4.40 -3.78
C LYS A 108 22.40 -3.10 -3.18
N PHE A 109 23.54 -3.19 -2.52
CA PHE A 109 24.42 -2.07 -2.21
C PHE A 109 25.74 -2.32 -2.95
N PHE A 110 25.91 -1.67 -4.10
CA PHE A 110 26.92 -1.97 -5.11
C PHE A 110 26.93 -3.46 -5.48
N VAL A 111 27.99 -4.18 -5.13
CA VAL A 111 28.21 -5.61 -5.44
C VAL A 111 27.74 -6.56 -4.33
N VAL A 112 27.13 -6.04 -3.26
CA VAL A 112 26.65 -6.82 -2.11
C VAL A 112 25.13 -6.80 -2.10
N ASP A 113 24.51 -7.97 -2.29
CA ASP A 113 23.09 -8.14 -2.04
C ASP A 113 22.85 -8.13 -0.50
N TYR A 114 21.75 -7.56 -0.05
CA TYR A 114 21.31 -7.65 1.35
C TYR A 114 19.84 -8.10 1.43
N LYS A 115 19.50 -8.74 2.54
CA LYS A 115 18.11 -9.04 2.91
C LYS A 115 17.92 -8.90 4.41
N LEU A 116 16.86 -8.22 4.81
CA LEU A 116 16.40 -8.03 6.19
C LEU A 116 14.91 -8.43 6.25
N GLU A 117 14.60 -9.59 6.80
CA GLU A 117 13.24 -10.15 6.90
C GLU A 117 12.88 -10.39 8.38
N ALA A 118 11.69 -9.95 8.78
CA ALA A 118 11.15 -10.12 10.12
C ALA A 118 9.67 -10.55 10.09
N ASP A 119 9.27 -11.37 11.05
CA ASP A 119 7.91 -11.89 11.23
C ASP A 119 7.22 -11.19 12.41
N PHE A 120 6.01 -10.69 12.18
CA PHE A 120 5.20 -9.91 13.13
C PHE A 120 3.95 -10.67 13.58
N SER A 121 3.89 -11.99 13.36
CA SER A 121 2.65 -12.77 13.53
C SER A 121 2.31 -13.16 14.97
N GLY A 122 3.28 -13.11 15.90
CA GLY A 122 3.11 -13.47 17.31
C GLY A 122 3.44 -12.33 18.27
N ASP A 123 3.46 -12.63 19.58
CA ASP A 123 3.70 -11.66 20.66
C ASP A 123 5.07 -10.94 20.59
N ARG A 124 5.99 -11.44 19.77
CA ARG A 124 7.34 -10.90 19.57
C ARG A 124 7.67 -10.90 18.09
N VAL A 125 8.40 -9.86 17.67
CA VAL A 125 8.98 -9.80 16.32
C VAL A 125 10.13 -10.80 16.25
N GLU A 126 10.10 -11.69 15.27
CA GLU A 126 11.16 -12.68 15.05
C GLU A 126 11.93 -12.40 13.75
N ALA A 127 13.24 -12.21 13.84
CA ALA A 127 14.11 -12.13 12.67
C ALA A 127 14.14 -13.45 11.89
N LYS A 128 14.10 -13.36 10.57
CA LYS A 128 14.14 -14.51 9.65
C LYS A 128 15.46 -14.47 8.86
N ASP A 129 15.40 -14.16 7.57
CA ASP A 129 16.61 -13.92 6.76
C ASP A 129 17.17 -12.51 7.03
N VAL A 130 18.30 -12.42 7.71
CA VAL A 130 19.03 -11.16 8.00
C VAL A 130 20.49 -11.34 7.58
N TYR A 131 20.80 -11.11 6.31
CA TYR A 131 22.11 -11.43 5.74
C TYR A 131 22.61 -10.43 4.69
N LEU A 132 23.94 -10.47 4.48
CA LEU A 132 24.63 -9.94 3.32
C LEU A 132 25.10 -11.10 2.44
N SER A 133 25.02 -10.97 1.12
CA SER A 133 25.59 -11.94 0.19
C SER A 133 26.29 -11.28 -0.99
N ARG A 134 27.24 -12.00 -1.59
CA ARG A 134 27.95 -11.56 -2.80
C ARG A 134 28.13 -12.73 -3.75
N SER A 135 27.79 -12.51 -5.02
CA SER A 135 28.06 -13.44 -6.10
C SER A 135 29.47 -13.23 -6.66
N PHE A 136 30.15 -14.32 -6.98
CA PHE A 136 31.48 -14.35 -7.61
C PHE A 136 31.40 -15.02 -9.00
N GLY A 137 30.36 -14.67 -9.78
CA GLY A 137 30.03 -15.37 -11.01
C GLY A 137 29.80 -16.87 -10.78
N ASP A 138 30.34 -17.69 -11.67
CA ASP A 138 30.20 -19.16 -11.63
C ASP A 138 30.93 -19.84 -10.46
N ALA A 139 31.86 -19.14 -9.78
CA ALA A 139 32.53 -19.67 -8.59
C ALA A 139 31.57 -19.88 -7.39
N GLY A 140 30.45 -19.15 -7.37
CA GLY A 140 29.40 -19.28 -6.37
C GLY A 140 29.00 -17.97 -5.68
N ARG A 141 28.26 -18.10 -4.58
CA ARG A 141 27.77 -17.01 -3.73
C ARG A 141 28.19 -17.24 -2.28
N LEU A 142 28.85 -16.25 -1.69
CA LEU A 142 29.06 -16.15 -0.25
C LEU A 142 27.83 -15.50 0.39
N THR A 143 27.33 -16.05 1.50
CA THR A 143 26.23 -15.47 2.30
C THR A 143 26.61 -15.47 3.77
N VAL A 144 26.45 -14.33 4.46
CA VAL A 144 26.90 -14.08 5.83
C VAL A 144 25.80 -13.37 6.62
N GLY A 145 25.43 -13.93 7.79
CA GLY A 145 24.35 -13.40 8.63
C GLY A 145 23.42 -14.51 9.11
N GLN A 146 22.17 -14.18 9.44
CA GLN A 146 21.14 -15.15 9.79
C GLN A 146 20.38 -15.61 8.54
N PHE A 147 20.35 -16.91 8.31
CA PHE A 147 19.56 -17.52 7.22
C PHE A 147 19.29 -19.00 7.53
N LYS A 148 18.36 -19.61 6.78
CA LYS A 148 18.11 -21.05 6.83
C LYS A 148 19.31 -21.85 6.31
N GLN A 149 19.82 -22.77 7.12
CA GLN A 149 20.93 -23.63 6.72
C GLN A 149 20.49 -24.65 5.66
N TYR A 150 21.44 -25.16 4.88
CA TYR A 150 21.13 -26.02 3.73
C TYR A 150 21.02 -27.47 4.19
N PHE A 151 19.79 -27.99 4.36
CA PHE A 151 19.58 -29.33 4.94
C PHE A 151 18.44 -30.20 4.36
N SER A 152 17.30 -29.64 3.93
CA SER A 152 16.17 -30.42 3.41
C SER A 152 15.47 -29.72 2.24
N LEU A 153 14.89 -30.48 1.32
CA LEU A 153 14.18 -29.95 0.15
C LEU A 153 12.92 -29.17 0.58
N ASP A 154 12.17 -29.72 1.53
CA ASP A 154 10.96 -29.10 2.07
C ASP A 154 11.26 -27.81 2.86
N ASP A 155 12.38 -27.75 3.61
CA ASP A 155 12.79 -26.52 4.29
C ASP A 155 13.21 -25.41 3.31
N ARG A 156 14.04 -25.76 2.33
CA ARG A 156 14.58 -24.85 1.31
C ARG A 156 13.49 -24.31 0.39
N THR A 157 12.44 -25.10 0.15
CA THR A 157 11.23 -24.66 -0.55
C THR A 157 10.57 -23.53 0.24
N GLY A 158 10.27 -22.42 -0.45
CA GLY A 158 9.68 -21.24 0.19
C GLY A 158 8.31 -21.55 0.78
N SER A 159 7.98 -20.98 1.95
CA SER A 159 6.70 -21.25 2.65
C SER A 159 5.44 -20.88 1.85
N ASN A 160 5.55 -20.10 0.77
CA ASN A 160 4.44 -19.83 -0.16
C ASN A 160 4.19 -20.98 -1.16
N TYR A 161 5.18 -21.85 -1.38
CA TYR A 161 5.29 -22.74 -2.54
C TYR A 161 5.27 -24.24 -2.18
N GLY A 162 5.19 -24.60 -0.90
CA GLY A 162 4.92 -25.98 -0.47
C GLY A 162 3.48 -26.40 -0.77
N SER A 163 3.22 -27.70 -0.98
CA SER A 163 1.89 -28.22 -1.30
C SER A 163 0.98 -28.45 -0.08
N PHE A 164 1.44 -28.15 1.14
CA PHE A 164 0.69 -28.29 2.38
C PHE A 164 0.90 -27.05 3.26
N LEU A 165 -0.03 -26.80 4.20
CA LEU A 165 0.08 -25.64 5.10
C LEU A 165 1.39 -25.65 5.89
N GLU A 166 1.78 -26.82 6.42
CA GLU A 166 3.02 -26.98 7.17
C GLU A 166 3.93 -28.05 6.55
N ARG A 167 5.23 -27.88 6.79
CA ARG A 167 6.31 -28.79 6.36
C ARG A 167 6.18 -30.16 7.02
N GLY A 168 6.86 -31.16 6.45
CA GLY A 168 6.97 -32.49 7.04
C GLY A 168 7.73 -32.48 8.37
N ASN A 169 7.62 -33.56 9.13
CA ASN A 169 8.21 -33.65 10.48
C ASN A 169 9.73 -33.44 10.50
N ALA A 170 10.45 -33.95 9.49
CA ALA A 170 11.89 -33.72 9.32
C ALA A 170 12.23 -32.23 9.12
N GLY A 171 11.55 -31.57 8.18
CA GLY A 171 11.78 -30.16 7.83
C GLY A 171 11.35 -29.16 8.92
N THR A 172 10.47 -29.56 9.83
CA THR A 172 10.03 -28.72 10.97
C THR A 172 10.88 -28.89 12.24
N THR A 173 11.43 -30.07 12.50
CA THR A 173 12.10 -30.37 13.79
C THR A 173 13.59 -30.72 13.70
N LEU A 174 14.08 -31.25 12.58
CA LEU A 174 15.48 -31.64 12.43
C LEU A 174 16.31 -30.59 11.69
N ALA A 175 15.71 -29.91 10.70
CA ALA A 175 16.39 -28.90 9.89
C ALA A 175 16.91 -27.71 10.73
N PRO A 176 18.13 -27.18 10.49
CA PRO A 176 18.65 -26.02 11.21
C PRO A 176 18.07 -24.71 10.64
N LEU A 177 16.93 -24.30 11.18
CA LEU A 177 16.23 -23.08 10.78
C LEU A 177 16.92 -21.82 11.33
N TYR A 178 17.04 -20.78 10.49
CA TYR A 178 17.47 -19.41 10.82
C TYR A 178 18.60 -19.30 11.84
N ARG A 179 19.83 -19.63 11.42
CA ARG A 179 21.04 -19.57 12.25
C ARG A 179 22.02 -18.52 11.76
N LEU A 180 22.75 -17.90 12.68
CA LEU A 180 23.84 -16.95 12.38
C LEU A 180 25.08 -17.69 11.88
N GLY A 181 25.50 -17.46 10.64
CA GLY A 181 26.67 -18.14 10.07
C GLY A 181 27.20 -17.53 8.78
N ALA A 182 28.09 -18.29 8.14
CA ALA A 182 28.60 -18.03 6.81
C ALA A 182 28.43 -19.29 5.95
N SER A 183 28.05 -19.11 4.68
CA SER A 183 27.90 -20.20 3.72
C SER A 183 28.45 -19.85 2.35
N TRP A 184 28.93 -20.86 1.65
CA TRP A 184 29.24 -20.81 0.23
C TRP A 184 28.27 -21.73 -0.52
N GLN A 185 27.63 -21.23 -1.58
CA GLN A 185 26.76 -22.01 -2.46
C GLN A 185 27.25 -21.88 -3.91
N ALA A 186 27.33 -22.98 -4.65
CA ALA A 186 27.61 -22.99 -6.09
C ALA A 186 26.74 -24.01 -6.84
N ASN A 187 26.58 -23.80 -8.15
CA ASN A 187 25.66 -24.57 -8.99
C ASN A 187 26.30 -25.03 -10.33
N PRO A 188 27.40 -25.80 -10.31
CA PRO A 188 28.08 -26.24 -11.54
C PRO A 188 27.24 -27.26 -12.32
N GLY A 189 26.73 -26.85 -13.48
CA GLY A 189 25.97 -27.70 -14.40
C GLY A 189 24.69 -28.24 -13.78
N ASP A 190 24.62 -29.57 -13.64
CA ASP A 190 23.47 -30.29 -13.08
C ASP A 190 23.51 -30.45 -11.55
N PHE A 191 24.57 -29.96 -10.90
CA PHE A 191 24.75 -30.05 -9.46
C PHE A 191 24.56 -28.71 -8.76
N THR A 192 23.98 -28.75 -7.56
CA THR A 192 23.97 -27.63 -6.61
C THR A 192 24.60 -28.11 -5.31
N TRP A 193 25.57 -27.39 -4.78
CA TRP A 193 26.12 -27.66 -3.45
C TRP A 193 26.20 -26.39 -2.60
N ALA A 194 26.07 -26.58 -1.29
CA ALA A 194 26.29 -25.54 -0.31
C ALA A 194 27.00 -26.12 0.92
N ALA A 195 27.94 -25.34 1.46
CA ALA A 195 28.61 -25.63 2.72
C ALA A 195 28.45 -24.42 3.66
N SER A 196 28.27 -24.68 4.95
CA SER A 196 27.96 -23.66 5.95
C SER A 196 28.61 -23.95 7.29
N VAL A 197 29.14 -22.91 7.93
CA VAL A 197 29.55 -22.89 9.33
C VAL A 197 28.70 -21.86 10.07
N TYR A 198 28.09 -22.26 11.18
CA TYR A 198 27.09 -21.44 11.86
C TYR A 198 27.15 -21.62 13.38
N SER A 199 26.72 -20.60 14.10
CA SER A 199 26.40 -20.69 15.51
C SER A 199 25.00 -21.28 15.68
N LEU A 200 24.76 -21.94 16.80
CA LEU A 200 23.39 -22.31 17.18
C LEU A 200 22.59 -21.10 17.68
N GLU A 201 23.25 -19.96 17.90
CA GLU A 201 22.60 -18.68 18.20
C GLU A 201 21.83 -18.16 16.97
N SER A 202 20.64 -17.61 17.23
CA SER A 202 19.93 -16.70 16.33
C SER A 202 19.78 -15.34 17.04
N ILE A 203 19.39 -14.31 16.29
CA ILE A 203 19.10 -12.97 16.81
C ILE A 203 18.05 -13.05 17.94
N ASP A 204 17.03 -13.89 17.75
CA ASP A 204 15.88 -14.05 18.66
C ASP A 204 16.17 -15.02 19.81
N ALA A 205 17.02 -16.02 19.56
CA ALA A 205 17.38 -17.09 20.50
C ALA A 205 18.87 -17.06 20.87
N TRP A 206 19.39 -15.88 21.18
CA TRP A 206 20.80 -15.66 21.54
C TRP A 206 21.28 -16.48 22.74
N GLN A 207 20.37 -16.97 23.58
CA GLN A 207 20.67 -17.86 24.72
C GLN A 207 21.16 -19.25 24.27
N VAL A 208 20.77 -19.72 23.08
CA VAL A 208 21.12 -21.07 22.59
C VAL A 208 22.55 -21.07 22.08
N LYS A 209 23.51 -21.34 22.98
CA LYS A 209 24.94 -21.39 22.66
C LYS A 209 25.34 -22.71 21.99
N GLY A 210 26.36 -22.62 21.15
CA GLY A 210 26.92 -23.76 20.43
C GLY A 210 27.41 -23.41 19.03
N ARG A 211 28.04 -24.40 18.41
CA ARG A 211 28.70 -24.31 17.10
C ARG A 211 28.31 -25.45 16.20
N ALA A 212 28.23 -25.20 14.91
CA ALA A 212 27.80 -26.18 13.94
C ALA A 212 28.45 -25.99 12.57
N ALA A 213 28.50 -27.09 11.83
CA ALA A 213 28.89 -27.12 10.43
C ALA A 213 27.96 -28.08 9.68
N GLY A 214 27.70 -27.80 8.41
CA GLY A 214 26.91 -28.69 7.57
C GLY A 214 27.01 -28.33 6.10
N GLY A 215 26.52 -29.24 5.26
CA GLY A 215 26.46 -29.04 3.83
C GLY A 215 25.38 -29.90 3.18
N ARG A 216 24.97 -29.47 1.99
CA ARG A 216 23.97 -30.12 1.15
C ARG A 216 24.51 -30.19 -0.27
N VAL A 217 24.44 -31.36 -0.87
CA VAL A 217 24.74 -31.60 -2.29
C VAL A 217 23.47 -32.14 -2.94
N THR A 218 23.16 -31.62 -4.11
CA THR A 218 21.96 -31.99 -4.89
C THR A 218 22.34 -32.17 -6.35
N TRP A 219 21.72 -33.14 -7.00
CA TRP A 219 21.85 -33.42 -8.42
C TRP A 219 20.46 -33.37 -9.06
N ALA A 220 20.31 -32.51 -10.04
CA ALA A 220 19.08 -32.30 -10.78
C ALA A 220 19.40 -32.18 -12.27
N PRO A 221 19.55 -33.31 -13.00
CA PRO A 221 19.95 -33.31 -14.40
C PRO A 221 18.93 -32.60 -15.28
N ALA A 222 19.38 -32.00 -16.39
CA ALA A 222 18.49 -31.43 -17.38
C ALA A 222 17.70 -32.55 -18.08
N PRO A 223 16.36 -32.62 -17.96
CA PRO A 223 15.57 -33.59 -18.70
C PRO A 223 15.04 -32.95 -20.00
N GLY A 224 14.29 -33.72 -20.79
CA GLY A 224 13.42 -33.15 -21.83
C GLY A 224 12.35 -32.24 -21.25
N GLU A 225 11.63 -31.51 -22.11
CA GLU A 225 10.64 -30.51 -21.69
C GLU A 225 9.62 -31.04 -20.67
N GLY A 226 9.51 -30.35 -19.52
CA GLY A 226 8.43 -30.56 -18.54
C GLY A 226 8.70 -31.54 -17.41
N ASP A 227 9.84 -32.25 -17.42
CA ASP A 227 10.25 -33.17 -16.36
C ASP A 227 11.19 -32.49 -15.33
N VAL A 228 11.31 -33.09 -14.14
CA VAL A 228 12.36 -32.79 -13.14
C VAL A 228 12.75 -34.10 -12.45
N LEU A 229 14.04 -34.33 -12.25
CA LEU A 229 14.59 -35.27 -11.27
C LEU A 229 15.43 -34.49 -10.26
N HIS A 230 15.34 -34.85 -8.99
CA HIS A 230 16.14 -34.30 -7.90
C HIS A 230 16.59 -35.43 -6.97
N LEU A 231 17.89 -35.52 -6.74
CA LEU A 231 18.49 -36.26 -5.63
C LEU A 231 19.23 -35.28 -4.73
N GLY A 232 19.17 -35.48 -3.41
CA GLY A 232 19.88 -34.68 -2.44
C GLY A 232 20.46 -35.50 -1.28
N LEU A 233 21.61 -35.05 -0.79
CA LEU A 233 22.24 -35.53 0.44
C LEU A 233 22.64 -34.31 1.27
N SER A 234 22.24 -34.31 2.54
CA SER A 234 22.63 -33.30 3.51
C SER A 234 23.25 -33.94 4.75
N LEU A 235 24.28 -33.29 5.30
CA LEU A 235 24.97 -33.69 6.53
C LEU A 235 25.16 -32.45 7.41
N ALA A 236 24.96 -32.57 8.71
CA ALA A 236 25.29 -31.52 9.68
C ALA A 236 25.78 -32.11 11.00
N ARG A 237 26.69 -31.39 11.66
CA ARG A 237 27.06 -31.62 13.05
C ARG A 237 26.85 -30.33 13.84
N GLU A 238 26.18 -30.45 14.97
CA GLU A 238 25.84 -29.37 15.89
C GLU A 238 26.34 -29.77 17.28
N ALA A 239 27.14 -28.92 17.93
CA ALA A 239 27.54 -29.08 19.33
C ALA A 239 26.83 -27.99 20.14
N TYR A 240 25.93 -28.41 21.02
CA TYR A 240 25.14 -27.55 21.91
C TYR A 240 25.84 -27.38 23.25
N ASP A 241 25.98 -26.14 23.72
CA ASP A 241 26.60 -25.85 25.01
C ASP A 241 25.52 -25.84 26.11
N ASN A 242 25.61 -26.74 27.08
CA ASN A 242 24.78 -26.83 28.30
C ASN A 242 23.24 -26.64 28.12
N PRO A 243 22.55 -27.26 27.14
CA PRO A 243 21.11 -27.12 26.94
C PRO A 243 20.28 -27.45 28.19
N GLY A 244 19.37 -26.54 28.57
CA GLY A 244 18.58 -26.61 29.81
C GLY A 244 19.29 -26.11 31.08
N GLY A 245 20.61 -25.87 31.04
CA GLY A 245 21.38 -25.24 32.11
C GLY A 245 21.43 -23.71 31.97
N ASN A 246 21.75 -23.00 33.05
CA ASN A 246 22.07 -21.55 33.04
C ASN A 246 21.03 -20.61 32.38
N GLY A 247 19.75 -21.01 32.32
CA GLY A 247 18.69 -20.25 31.65
C GLY A 247 18.56 -20.52 30.13
N THR A 248 19.40 -21.38 29.57
CA THR A 248 19.34 -21.83 28.18
C THR A 248 18.11 -22.75 27.97
N PRO A 249 17.34 -22.59 26.87
CA PRO A 249 16.27 -23.53 26.53
C PRO A 249 16.77 -24.99 26.41
N GLY A 250 15.95 -25.93 26.86
CA GLY A 250 16.25 -27.37 26.78
C GLY A 250 16.14 -27.93 25.35
N LEU A 251 17.05 -28.83 24.96
CA LEU A 251 17.04 -29.45 23.64
C LEU A 251 16.06 -30.62 23.60
N LYS A 252 14.86 -30.41 23.03
CA LYS A 252 13.82 -31.45 22.93
C LYS A 252 13.31 -31.61 21.51
N ILE A 253 13.15 -32.85 21.06
CA ILE A 253 12.49 -33.15 19.78
C ILE A 253 11.04 -33.54 20.05
N ARG A 254 10.13 -32.63 19.69
CA ARG A 254 8.68 -32.72 19.90
C ARG A 254 7.95 -32.38 18.60
N PRO A 255 7.73 -33.33 17.67
CA PRO A 255 6.97 -33.05 16.43
C PRO A 255 5.53 -32.63 16.73
N ARG A 256 4.93 -31.90 15.78
CA ARG A 256 3.54 -31.40 15.84
C ARG A 256 2.65 -32.31 14.98
N PRO A 257 1.74 -33.09 15.58
CA PRO A 257 1.08 -34.18 14.87
C PRO A 257 0.06 -33.70 13.81
N ALA A 258 -0.49 -32.47 13.94
CA ALA A 258 -1.51 -31.95 13.02
C ALA A 258 -1.30 -30.45 12.65
N GLY A 259 -0.05 -30.05 12.41
CA GLY A 259 0.29 -28.69 11.97
C GLY A 259 0.53 -27.70 13.12
N HIS A 260 0.59 -26.40 12.82
CA HIS A 260 1.11 -25.39 13.75
C HIS A 260 0.28 -25.30 15.05
N LEU A 261 -1.04 -25.22 14.92
CA LEU A 261 -2.00 -25.12 16.03
C LEU A 261 -2.16 -26.42 16.87
N SER A 262 -1.47 -27.52 16.52
CA SER A 262 -1.50 -28.79 17.28
C SER A 262 -0.44 -28.86 18.40
N ASP A 263 -0.23 -27.76 19.12
CA ASP A 263 0.88 -27.65 20.08
C ASP A 263 0.68 -28.43 21.40
N GLU A 264 -0.57 -28.70 21.79
CA GLU A 264 -0.93 -29.42 23.03
C GLU A 264 -0.64 -30.94 22.95
N SER A 265 -0.81 -31.52 21.76
CA SER A 265 -0.71 -32.97 21.51
C SER A 265 0.72 -33.50 21.25
N ARG A 266 1.76 -32.73 21.61
CA ARG A 266 3.15 -33.01 21.20
C ARG A 266 3.87 -34.07 22.04
N LEU A 267 4.08 -35.26 21.46
CA LEU A 267 4.92 -36.32 22.03
C LEU A 267 6.42 -35.93 22.04
N THR A 268 7.11 -36.17 23.15
CA THR A 268 8.58 -35.97 23.25
C THR A 268 9.32 -37.25 22.87
N LEU A 269 10.12 -37.19 21.80
CA LEU A 269 10.90 -38.34 21.32
C LEU A 269 12.27 -38.44 22.01
N VAL A 270 12.96 -37.30 22.21
CA VAL A 270 14.19 -37.18 23.00
C VAL A 270 14.22 -35.87 23.79
N ASP A 271 14.87 -35.87 24.95
CA ASP A 271 14.98 -34.72 25.86
C ASP A 271 16.40 -34.59 26.46
N PHE A 272 17.16 -33.62 25.96
CA PHE A 272 18.52 -33.26 26.36
C PHE A 272 18.52 -31.88 27.03
N SER A 273 17.87 -31.80 28.19
CA SER A 273 17.69 -30.55 28.95
C SER A 273 18.36 -30.57 30.32
N ALA A 274 19.35 -31.43 30.51
CA ALA A 274 20.00 -31.66 31.81
C ALA A 274 21.19 -30.71 32.09
N GLY A 275 21.42 -29.70 31.24
CA GLY A 275 22.54 -28.77 31.37
C GLY A 275 23.90 -29.37 31.01
N ARG A 276 23.95 -30.47 30.25
CA ARG A 276 25.18 -31.09 29.74
C ARG A 276 25.37 -30.78 28.26
N ASP A 277 26.60 -30.48 27.86
CA ASP A 277 26.97 -30.31 26.44
C ASP A 277 26.52 -31.52 25.63
N THR A 278 25.89 -31.28 24.48
CA THR A 278 25.27 -32.33 23.65
C THR A 278 25.74 -32.23 22.21
N ASP A 279 26.38 -33.29 21.71
CA ASP A 279 26.72 -33.46 20.30
C ASP A 279 25.51 -34.03 19.52
N VAL A 280 25.21 -33.44 18.37
CA VAL A 280 24.13 -33.86 17.47
C VAL A 280 24.67 -34.02 16.06
N ASN A 281 24.65 -35.25 15.53
CA ASN A 281 24.94 -35.52 14.12
C ASN A 281 23.62 -35.74 13.37
N LYS A 282 23.43 -35.07 12.25
CA LYS A 282 22.21 -35.09 11.44
C LYS A 282 22.52 -35.41 9.99
N TRP A 283 21.60 -36.09 9.32
CA TRP A 283 21.67 -36.37 7.89
C TRP A 283 20.28 -36.35 7.25
N SER A 284 20.22 -36.11 5.95
CA SER A 284 18.99 -36.21 5.15
C SER A 284 19.28 -36.73 3.74
N LEU A 285 18.43 -37.62 3.26
CA LEU A 285 18.36 -38.08 1.88
C LEU A 285 17.08 -37.51 1.25
N GLU A 286 17.20 -36.93 0.06
CA GLU A 286 16.11 -36.26 -0.64
C GLU A 286 15.90 -36.89 -2.02
N TYR A 287 14.65 -37.16 -2.37
CA TYR A 287 14.22 -37.56 -3.71
C TYR A 287 13.00 -36.76 -4.15
N ALA A 288 13.01 -36.23 -5.36
CA ALA A 288 11.80 -35.72 -5.99
C ALA A 288 11.80 -35.93 -7.50
N GLN A 289 10.62 -36.13 -8.07
CA GLN A 289 10.37 -36.17 -9.49
C GLN A 289 9.14 -35.30 -9.82
N VAL A 290 9.20 -34.57 -10.93
CA VAL A 290 8.05 -34.00 -11.62
C VAL A 290 7.98 -34.63 -13.00
N ARG A 291 6.78 -35.00 -13.44
CA ARG A 291 6.48 -35.41 -14.81
C ARG A 291 5.16 -34.77 -15.24
N GLY A 292 5.26 -33.61 -15.90
CA GLY A 292 4.09 -32.78 -16.20
C GLY A 292 3.28 -32.47 -14.91
N PRO A 293 1.97 -32.73 -14.89
CA PRO A 293 1.12 -32.42 -13.74
C PRO A 293 1.25 -33.37 -12.55
N LEU A 294 1.95 -34.49 -12.69
CA LEU A 294 2.18 -35.44 -11.61
C LEU A 294 3.56 -35.20 -11.01
N SER A 295 3.63 -35.11 -9.68
CA SER A 295 4.89 -35.03 -8.95
C SER A 295 4.87 -35.91 -7.71
N TRP A 296 6.03 -36.44 -7.35
CA TRP A 296 6.20 -37.16 -6.10
C TRP A 296 7.55 -36.82 -5.49
N GLN A 297 7.59 -36.77 -4.17
CA GLN A 297 8.81 -36.48 -3.42
C GLN A 297 8.81 -37.26 -2.11
N GLY A 298 10.00 -37.51 -1.58
CA GLY A 298 10.17 -38.06 -0.24
C GLY A 298 11.52 -37.68 0.31
N GLU A 299 11.59 -37.56 1.63
CA GLU A 299 12.84 -37.37 2.35
C GLU A 299 12.93 -38.38 3.49
N PHE A 300 14.14 -38.85 3.75
CA PHE A 300 14.46 -39.68 4.90
C PHE A 300 15.63 -39.04 5.65
N SER A 301 15.39 -38.65 6.90
CA SER A 301 16.32 -37.89 7.72
C SER A 301 16.54 -38.56 9.06
N GLY A 302 17.75 -38.43 9.60
CA GLY A 302 18.11 -38.96 10.91
C GLY A 302 18.91 -37.96 11.74
N ALA A 303 18.82 -38.11 13.06
CA ALA A 303 19.62 -37.39 14.03
C ALA A 303 20.01 -38.30 15.20
N THR A 304 21.28 -38.23 15.62
CA THR A 304 21.81 -38.91 16.81
C THR A 304 22.32 -37.88 17.80
N PHE A 305 21.95 -38.03 19.07
CA PHE A 305 22.24 -37.13 20.18
C PHE A 305 23.06 -37.87 21.23
N ASP A 306 24.12 -37.25 21.76
CA ASP A 306 24.98 -37.80 22.81
C ASP A 306 25.43 -36.67 23.75
N ASP A 307 25.22 -36.82 25.06
CA ASP A 307 25.69 -35.89 26.10
C ASP A 307 26.72 -36.51 27.08
N GLY A 308 27.27 -37.68 26.71
CA GLY A 308 28.20 -38.47 27.52
C GLY A 308 27.55 -39.29 28.64
N ALA A 309 26.29 -39.02 29.02
CA ALA A 309 25.55 -39.78 30.03
C ALA A 309 24.31 -40.49 29.47
N GLN A 310 23.72 -39.96 28.40
CA GLN A 310 22.58 -40.54 27.68
C GLN A 310 22.74 -40.37 26.17
N ARG A 311 22.12 -41.27 25.43
CA ARG A 311 22.05 -41.25 23.97
C ARG A 311 20.62 -41.24 23.48
N GLY A 312 20.41 -40.62 22.33
CA GLY A 312 19.11 -40.53 21.67
C GLY A 312 19.23 -40.67 20.16
N GLY A 313 18.30 -41.39 19.55
CA GLY A 313 18.19 -41.55 18.11
C GLY A 313 16.82 -41.13 17.63
N VAL A 314 16.77 -40.33 16.56
CA VAL A 314 15.52 -39.86 15.95
C VAL A 314 15.61 -40.04 14.44
N MET A 315 14.56 -40.60 13.85
CA MET A 315 14.42 -40.81 12.41
C MET A 315 13.08 -40.26 11.95
N ALA A 316 13.06 -39.65 10.77
CA ALA A 316 11.87 -39.08 10.15
C ALA A 316 11.84 -39.43 8.66
N ALA A 317 10.70 -39.92 8.18
CA ALA A 317 10.44 -40.18 6.78
C ALA A 317 9.13 -39.50 6.37
N TYR A 318 9.08 -38.96 5.15
CA TYR A 318 7.79 -38.66 4.53
C TYR A 318 7.78 -39.06 3.05
N GLY A 319 6.60 -39.46 2.58
CA GLY A 319 6.30 -39.68 1.17
C GLY A 319 5.13 -38.81 0.75
N MET A 320 5.27 -38.13 -0.38
CA MET A 320 4.28 -37.18 -0.91
C MET A 320 4.02 -37.46 -2.39
N LEU A 321 2.74 -37.43 -2.76
CA LEU A 321 2.23 -37.37 -4.12
C LEU A 321 1.48 -36.04 -4.30
N SER A 322 1.66 -35.37 -5.44
CA SER A 322 0.91 -34.17 -5.81
C SER A 322 0.51 -34.26 -7.29
N TRP A 323 -0.74 -33.96 -7.57
CA TRP A 323 -1.32 -33.97 -8.91
C TRP A 323 -2.09 -32.67 -9.16
N PHE A 324 -1.65 -31.91 -10.16
CA PHE A 324 -2.42 -30.82 -10.72
C PHE A 324 -3.49 -31.40 -11.65
N VAL A 325 -4.72 -31.49 -11.14
CA VAL A 325 -5.90 -31.99 -11.88
C VAL A 325 -6.17 -31.15 -13.14
N THR A 326 -5.69 -29.90 -13.12
CA THR A 326 -5.79 -28.88 -14.17
C THR A 326 -4.67 -28.95 -15.22
N GLY A 327 -3.58 -29.68 -14.97
CA GLY A 327 -2.53 -29.95 -15.97
C GLY A 327 -1.26 -29.09 -15.87
N GLU A 328 -1.20 -28.09 -14.98
CA GLU A 328 0.03 -27.34 -14.67
C GLU A 328 1.10 -28.21 -14.00
N SER A 329 2.38 -27.85 -14.14
CA SER A 329 3.50 -28.55 -13.48
C SER A 329 4.06 -27.77 -12.29
N ARG A 330 4.58 -28.46 -11.28
CA ARG A 330 5.33 -27.79 -10.19
C ARG A 330 6.64 -27.21 -10.70
N ALA A 331 6.82 -25.91 -10.53
CA ALA A 331 8.04 -25.22 -10.93
C ALA A 331 9.22 -25.58 -10.01
N TYR A 332 10.41 -25.73 -10.59
CA TYR A 332 11.64 -26.08 -9.87
C TYR A 332 12.78 -25.14 -10.25
N ASP A 333 13.52 -24.66 -9.25
CA ASP A 333 14.69 -23.79 -9.43
C ASP A 333 15.98 -24.61 -9.31
N ARG A 334 16.57 -24.91 -10.46
CA ARG A 334 17.85 -25.65 -10.58
C ARG A 334 19.05 -24.88 -10.02
N LYS A 335 19.01 -23.55 -9.92
CA LYS A 335 20.11 -22.75 -9.34
C LYS A 335 20.18 -22.84 -7.82
N THR A 336 19.05 -23.14 -7.15
CA THR A 336 18.99 -23.23 -5.68
C THR A 336 18.56 -24.60 -5.14
N GLY A 337 18.25 -25.57 -6.02
CA GLY A 337 17.97 -26.96 -5.69
C GLY A 337 16.67 -27.12 -4.87
N ARG A 338 15.57 -26.52 -5.33
CA ARG A 338 14.27 -26.49 -4.62
C ARG A 338 13.06 -26.19 -5.52
N PHE A 339 11.86 -26.45 -5.01
CA PHE A 339 10.62 -26.02 -5.66
C PHE A 339 10.39 -24.50 -5.56
N ALA A 340 9.72 -23.95 -6.58
CA ALA A 340 9.48 -22.53 -6.79
C ALA A 340 7.99 -22.22 -7.04
N ARG A 341 7.67 -20.95 -7.29
CA ARG A 341 6.31 -20.50 -7.62
C ARG A 341 5.84 -21.16 -8.92
N VAL A 342 4.66 -21.80 -8.90
CA VAL A 342 3.94 -22.19 -10.13
C VAL A 342 3.60 -20.93 -10.92
N LYS A 343 3.90 -20.93 -12.21
CA LYS A 343 3.67 -19.81 -13.14
C LYS A 343 2.82 -20.27 -14.30
N ASN A 344 2.23 -19.33 -15.04
CA ASN A 344 1.51 -19.59 -16.29
C ASN A 344 0.30 -20.52 -16.08
N ILE A 345 -0.51 -20.25 -15.06
CA ILE A 345 -1.79 -20.93 -14.83
C ILE A 345 -2.66 -20.72 -16.06
N ARG A 346 -3.09 -21.81 -16.71
CA ARG A 346 -3.70 -21.77 -18.05
C ARG A 346 -5.22 -21.62 -18.01
N HIS A 347 -5.83 -21.97 -16.88
CA HIS A 347 -7.28 -22.03 -16.73
C HIS A 347 -7.84 -20.79 -16.06
N LYS A 348 -8.95 -20.26 -16.59
CA LYS A 348 -9.64 -19.07 -16.04
C LYS A 348 -10.05 -19.26 -14.57
N ALA A 349 -10.52 -20.46 -14.23
CA ALA A 349 -10.87 -20.83 -12.85
C ALA A 349 -9.65 -21.00 -11.91
N GLY A 350 -8.42 -20.81 -12.39
CA GLY A 350 -7.20 -21.11 -11.63
C GLY A 350 -6.74 -22.57 -11.76
N ALA A 351 -5.59 -22.88 -11.18
CA ALA A 351 -5.07 -24.24 -11.09
C ALA A 351 -5.53 -24.92 -9.79
N PHE A 352 -5.82 -26.22 -9.86
CA PHE A 352 -6.18 -27.05 -8.72
C PHE A 352 -5.22 -28.23 -8.57
N GLU A 353 -4.59 -28.31 -7.40
CA GLU A 353 -3.66 -29.38 -7.00
C GLU A 353 -4.29 -30.20 -5.87
N VAL A 354 -4.32 -31.51 -6.03
CA VAL A 354 -4.59 -32.47 -4.95
C VAL A 354 -3.25 -33.09 -4.54
N ALA A 355 -2.97 -33.09 -3.24
CA ALA A 355 -1.74 -33.65 -2.69
C ALA A 355 -2.04 -34.60 -1.52
N LEU A 356 -1.30 -35.70 -1.45
CA LEU A 356 -1.36 -36.67 -0.36
C LEU A 356 0.04 -36.83 0.23
N ARG A 357 0.17 -36.75 1.55
CA ARG A 357 1.43 -36.99 2.27
C ARG A 357 1.21 -37.95 3.43
N TYR A 358 2.15 -38.87 3.60
CA TYR A 358 2.33 -39.64 4.81
C TYR A 358 3.64 -39.21 5.48
N ASP A 359 3.56 -38.76 6.73
CA ASP A 359 4.69 -38.48 7.59
C ASP A 359 4.80 -39.57 8.67
N GLN A 360 6.01 -40.02 8.95
CA GLN A 360 6.30 -40.81 10.15
C GLN A 360 7.62 -40.36 10.78
N MET A 361 7.62 -40.19 12.09
CA MET A 361 8.82 -39.82 12.84
C MET A 361 8.85 -40.60 14.16
N TRP A 362 9.98 -41.23 14.45
CA TRP A 362 10.16 -42.07 15.62
C TRP A 362 11.51 -41.82 16.28
N GLY A 363 11.60 -42.12 17.56
CA GLY A 363 12.85 -42.00 18.28
C GLY A 363 12.90 -42.85 19.54
N ALA A 364 14.10 -42.99 20.06
CA ALA A 364 14.41 -43.65 21.32
C ALA A 364 15.45 -42.84 22.10
N GLN A 365 15.43 -42.95 23.43
CA GLN A 365 16.40 -42.34 24.33
C GLN A 365 16.70 -43.29 25.48
N HIS A 366 17.98 -43.49 25.79
CA HIS A 366 18.44 -44.34 26.89
C HIS A 366 19.61 -43.67 27.64
N LEU A 367 19.80 -44.02 28.91
CA LEU A 367 21.05 -43.74 29.62
C LEU A 367 22.15 -44.70 29.12
N ASP A 368 23.42 -44.33 29.27
CA ASP A 368 24.49 -45.24 28.86
C ASP A 368 24.47 -46.55 29.68
N GLY A 369 24.63 -47.68 28.99
CA GLY A 369 24.50 -49.02 29.58
C GLY A 369 23.09 -49.42 30.09
N GLN A 370 22.04 -48.64 29.85
CA GLN A 370 20.68 -48.88 30.36
C GLN A 370 19.65 -49.11 29.23
N PRO A 371 18.47 -49.68 29.53
CA PRO A 371 17.35 -49.76 28.59
C PRO A 371 16.79 -48.38 28.15
N ASP A 372 15.99 -48.39 27.08
CA ASP A 372 15.23 -47.22 26.61
C ASP A 372 14.36 -46.63 27.73
N LEU A 373 14.63 -45.37 28.09
CA LEU A 373 13.80 -44.52 28.95
C LEU A 373 12.59 -43.93 28.21
N ARG A 374 12.74 -43.72 26.90
CA ARG A 374 11.69 -43.25 26.01
C ARG A 374 11.80 -43.99 24.69
N ARG A 375 10.66 -44.40 24.12
CA ARG A 375 10.57 -44.85 22.74
C ARG A 375 9.22 -44.42 22.18
N GLY A 376 9.23 -43.50 21.23
CA GLY A 376 8.00 -42.87 20.73
C GLY A 376 7.92 -42.88 19.22
N SER A 377 6.71 -42.71 18.69
CA SER A 377 6.51 -42.33 17.30
C SER A 377 5.26 -41.50 17.10
N THR A 378 5.37 -40.50 16.21
CA THR A 378 4.24 -39.82 15.59
C THR A 378 4.11 -40.29 14.13
N GLU A 379 2.88 -40.45 13.66
CA GLU A 379 2.57 -40.80 12.27
C GLU A 379 1.31 -40.06 11.83
N GLY A 380 1.24 -39.64 10.58
CA GLY A 380 0.10 -38.87 10.09
C GLY A 380 -0.09 -38.92 8.58
N TRP A 381 -1.36 -38.93 8.17
CA TRP A 381 -1.80 -38.74 6.79
C TRP A 381 -2.33 -37.32 6.63
N THR A 382 -1.93 -36.64 5.57
CA THR A 382 -2.45 -35.33 5.16
C THR A 382 -2.95 -35.40 3.73
N LEU A 383 -4.24 -35.13 3.54
CA LEU A 383 -4.85 -34.89 2.22
C LEU A 383 -5.05 -33.38 2.06
N GLY A 384 -4.37 -32.78 1.09
CA GLY A 384 -4.42 -31.35 0.77
C GLY A 384 -5.12 -31.09 -0.56
N GLY A 385 -6.01 -30.09 -0.58
CA GLY A 385 -6.55 -29.48 -1.79
C GLY A 385 -6.10 -28.01 -1.86
N ASN A 386 -5.42 -27.64 -2.95
CA ASN A 386 -4.90 -26.30 -3.15
C ASN A 386 -5.50 -25.67 -4.39
N TRP A 387 -6.13 -24.51 -4.22
CA TRP A 387 -6.69 -23.74 -5.31
C TRP A 387 -5.88 -22.46 -5.53
N TYR A 388 -5.22 -22.39 -6.69
CA TYR A 388 -4.41 -21.27 -7.14
C TYR A 388 -5.24 -20.43 -8.11
N LEU A 389 -5.98 -19.42 -7.63
CA LEU A 389 -6.85 -18.61 -8.50
C LEU A 389 -6.02 -17.82 -9.52
N ARG A 390 -4.88 -17.29 -9.08
CA ARG A 390 -3.90 -16.52 -9.87
C ARG A 390 -2.49 -16.76 -9.29
N ASP A 391 -1.44 -16.37 -10.02
CA ASP A 391 -0.02 -16.50 -9.62
C ASP A 391 0.35 -15.87 -8.26
N ASN A 392 -0.54 -15.07 -7.69
CA ASN A 392 -0.39 -14.35 -6.42
C ASN A 392 -1.56 -14.54 -5.43
N LEU A 393 -2.46 -15.51 -5.64
CA LEU A 393 -3.56 -15.79 -4.71
C LEU A 393 -3.84 -17.29 -4.62
N ARG A 394 -3.76 -17.84 -3.41
CA ARG A 394 -3.94 -19.28 -3.16
C ARG A 394 -4.74 -19.53 -1.89
N PHE A 395 -5.73 -20.42 -2.01
CA PHE A 395 -6.40 -21.07 -0.89
C PHE A 395 -5.87 -22.50 -0.75
N MET A 396 -5.73 -22.96 0.48
CA MET A 396 -5.27 -24.30 0.80
C MET A 396 -6.19 -24.89 1.86
N LEU A 397 -6.53 -26.17 1.75
CA LEU A 397 -7.30 -26.91 2.74
C LEU A 397 -6.68 -28.29 2.93
N ASN A 398 -6.29 -28.61 4.17
CA ASN A 398 -5.69 -29.87 4.57
C ASN A 398 -6.61 -30.61 5.55
N VAL A 399 -6.92 -31.87 5.26
CA VAL A 399 -7.48 -32.83 6.22
C VAL A 399 -6.34 -33.70 6.73
N ILE A 400 -6.15 -33.72 8.04
CA ILE A 400 -5.05 -34.41 8.73
C ILE A 400 -5.61 -35.44 9.69
N GLU A 401 -5.05 -36.64 9.67
CA GLU A 401 -5.33 -37.75 10.59
C GLU A 401 -3.98 -38.23 11.12
N SER A 402 -3.71 -38.01 12.42
CA SER A 402 -2.42 -38.33 13.03
C SER A 402 -2.55 -39.08 14.36
N ARG A 403 -1.44 -39.70 14.76
CA ARG A 403 -1.39 -40.60 15.92
C ARG A 403 -0.03 -40.53 16.58
N ASN A 404 -0.04 -40.39 17.90
CA ASN A 404 1.14 -40.52 18.75
C ASN A 404 1.10 -41.86 19.50
N ARG A 405 2.21 -42.59 19.51
CA ARG A 405 2.35 -43.88 20.22
C ARG A 405 3.56 -43.87 21.14
N ASP A 406 3.35 -44.38 22.35
CA ASP A 406 4.42 -44.84 23.24
C ASP A 406 4.73 -46.31 22.86
N ARG A 407 5.95 -46.55 22.40
CA ARG A 407 6.42 -47.88 21.96
C ARG A 407 7.04 -48.69 23.10
N LEU A 408 7.25 -48.12 24.28
CA LEU A 408 7.59 -48.88 25.49
C LEU A 408 6.32 -49.44 26.15
N ALA A 409 5.31 -48.59 26.32
CA ALA A 409 4.01 -49.00 26.84
C ALA A 409 3.16 -49.80 25.83
N GLY A 410 3.47 -49.71 24.54
CA GLY A 410 2.70 -50.33 23.46
C GLY A 410 1.36 -49.66 23.19
N THR A 411 1.15 -48.44 23.71
CA THR A 411 -0.14 -47.74 23.70
C THR A 411 -0.15 -46.57 22.70
N THR A 412 -1.36 -46.22 22.25
CA THR A 412 -1.60 -44.95 21.53
C THR A 412 -1.93 -43.89 22.56
N VAL A 413 -1.13 -42.82 22.60
CA VAL A 413 -1.17 -41.74 23.61
C VAL A 413 -2.11 -40.61 23.18
N ASP A 414 -2.24 -40.38 21.87
CA ASP A 414 -3.12 -39.39 21.28
C ASP A 414 -3.47 -39.81 19.84
N ARG A 415 -4.65 -39.41 19.37
CA ARG A 415 -5.06 -39.44 17.97
C ARG A 415 -5.79 -38.14 17.66
N THR A 416 -5.11 -37.26 16.93
CA THR A 416 -5.65 -35.96 16.54
C THR A 416 -6.15 -36.01 15.09
N ARG A 417 -7.35 -35.52 14.85
CA ARG A 417 -7.86 -35.20 13.51
C ARG A 417 -8.01 -33.69 13.38
N ALA A 418 -7.66 -33.15 12.23
CA ALA A 418 -7.76 -31.71 11.98
C ALA A 418 -8.24 -31.41 10.56
N VAL A 419 -9.06 -30.38 10.42
CA VAL A 419 -9.25 -29.67 9.16
C VAL A 419 -8.62 -28.30 9.32
N THR A 420 -7.62 -28.01 8.48
CA THR A 420 -6.86 -26.76 8.54
C THR A 420 -6.89 -26.07 7.19
N GLY A 421 -7.06 -24.75 7.15
CA GLY A 421 -7.13 -23.99 5.91
C GLY A 421 -6.35 -22.70 5.96
N ARG A 422 -5.85 -22.25 4.79
CA ARG A 422 -5.03 -21.03 4.66
C ARG A 422 -5.46 -20.19 3.47
N LEU A 423 -5.50 -18.88 3.69
CA LEU A 423 -5.48 -17.85 2.63
C LEU A 423 -4.10 -17.17 2.62
N GLN A 424 -3.47 -17.09 1.45
CA GLN A 424 -2.20 -16.38 1.26
C GLN A 424 -2.15 -15.59 -0.06
N SER A 425 -1.62 -14.36 -0.02
CA SER A 425 -1.25 -13.57 -1.20
C SER A 425 0.15 -12.96 -1.07
N PRO A 426 1.09 -13.20 -2.02
CA PRO A 426 2.43 -12.61 -2.00
C PRO A 426 2.52 -11.13 -2.40
N GLN A 427 1.43 -10.49 -2.84
CA GLN A 427 1.46 -9.11 -3.38
C GLN A 427 0.67 -8.09 -2.52
N MET A 428 -0.02 -8.55 -1.47
CA MET A 428 -1.07 -7.78 -0.79
C MET A 428 -0.60 -6.46 -0.14
N MET A 429 0.69 -6.35 0.18
CA MET A 429 1.20 -5.29 1.05
C MET A 429 1.21 -3.89 0.41
N LEU A 430 1.69 -3.72 -0.83
CA LEU A 430 1.68 -2.40 -1.49
C LEU A 430 0.25 -1.89 -1.71
N SER A 431 -0.67 -2.79 -2.02
CA SER A 431 -2.10 -2.48 -2.15
C SER A 431 -2.71 -2.07 -0.82
N ILE A 432 -2.41 -2.79 0.27
CA ILE A 432 -2.84 -2.42 1.63
C ILE A 432 -2.27 -1.05 2.03
N LEU A 433 -1.02 -0.75 1.67
CA LEU A 433 -0.41 0.57 1.94
C LEU A 433 -1.08 1.67 1.12
N GLY A 434 -1.35 1.46 -0.18
CA GLY A 434 -2.04 2.43 -1.03
C GLY A 434 -3.47 2.72 -0.57
N PHE A 435 -4.29 1.67 -0.38
CA PHE A 435 -5.65 1.83 0.14
C PHE A 435 -5.65 2.39 1.58
N GLY A 436 -4.72 1.94 2.43
CA GLY A 436 -4.56 2.45 3.80
C GLY A 436 -4.20 3.93 3.84
N MET A 437 -3.25 4.38 3.02
CA MET A 437 -2.83 5.78 2.91
C MET A 437 -4.02 6.67 2.56
N VAL A 438 -4.79 6.28 1.53
CA VAL A 438 -6.01 6.96 1.10
C VAL A 438 -7.06 7.01 2.22
N ILE A 439 -7.35 5.88 2.87
CA ILE A 439 -8.38 5.80 3.92
C ILE A 439 -7.98 6.65 5.14
N THR A 440 -6.72 6.58 5.59
CA THR A 440 -6.21 7.40 6.70
C THR A 440 -6.26 8.89 6.36
N PHE A 441 -5.80 9.28 5.16
CA PHE A 441 -5.85 10.65 4.66
C PHE A 441 -7.28 11.21 4.66
N MET A 442 -8.23 10.45 4.11
CA MET A 442 -9.65 10.81 4.06
C MET A 442 -10.30 10.91 5.43
N TYR A 443 -10.08 9.92 6.30
CA TYR A 443 -10.63 9.92 7.65
C TYR A 443 -10.19 11.16 8.43
N LEU A 444 -8.91 11.53 8.37
CA LEU A 444 -8.35 12.67 9.12
C LEU A 444 -8.86 14.03 8.62
N ILE A 445 -9.07 14.20 7.30
CA ILE A 445 -9.70 15.40 6.74
C ILE A 445 -11.20 15.44 7.06
N MET A 446 -11.95 14.36 6.79
CA MET A 446 -13.42 14.36 6.94
C MET A 446 -13.88 14.49 8.39
N SER A 447 -13.09 13.99 9.33
CA SER A 447 -13.27 14.17 10.78
C SER A 447 -12.77 15.52 11.31
N LYS A 448 -12.25 16.40 10.44
CA LYS A 448 -11.65 17.71 10.78
C LYS A 448 -10.52 17.61 11.84
N ARG A 449 -9.78 16.47 11.87
CA ARG A 449 -8.68 16.21 12.82
C ARG A 449 -7.32 16.75 12.37
N LEU A 450 -7.10 16.86 11.06
CA LEU A 450 -5.94 17.54 10.46
C LEU A 450 -6.42 18.52 9.40
N SER A 451 -5.65 19.59 9.16
CA SER A 451 -5.85 20.43 7.99
C SER A 451 -5.44 19.65 6.72
N PRO A 452 -6.07 19.91 5.55
CA PRO A 452 -5.72 19.22 4.32
C PRO A 452 -4.24 19.39 3.94
N LEU A 453 -3.66 20.57 4.20
CA LEU A 453 -2.25 20.86 3.97
C LEU A 453 -1.32 19.90 4.73
N VAL A 454 -1.55 19.73 6.04
CA VAL A 454 -0.72 18.85 6.86
C VAL A 454 -0.93 17.40 6.45
N ALA A 455 -2.18 16.99 6.21
CA ALA A 455 -2.51 15.61 5.83
C ALA A 455 -1.92 15.21 4.46
N LEU A 456 -1.89 16.13 3.49
CA LEU A 456 -1.29 15.92 2.16
C LEU A 456 0.24 15.73 2.20
N ILE A 457 0.92 16.22 3.25
CA ILE A 457 2.37 16.07 3.42
C ILE A 457 2.68 14.86 4.30
N THR A 458 2.10 14.77 5.50
CA THR A 458 2.57 13.82 6.52
C THR A 458 2.12 12.38 6.26
N ILE A 459 0.89 12.16 5.79
CA ILE A 459 0.34 10.82 5.56
C ILE A 459 1.11 10.06 4.46
N PRO A 460 1.33 10.61 3.25
CA PRO A 460 2.09 9.88 2.23
C PRO A 460 3.53 9.63 2.67
N ILE A 461 4.18 10.55 3.40
CA ILE A 461 5.51 10.32 3.97
C ILE A 461 5.50 9.15 4.96
N ILE A 462 4.55 9.11 5.90
CA ILE A 462 4.43 8.00 6.86
C ILE A 462 4.23 6.66 6.15
N PHE A 463 3.32 6.59 5.16
CA PHE A 463 3.07 5.36 4.42
C PHE A 463 4.22 4.96 3.48
N ALA A 464 4.96 5.91 2.92
CA ALA A 464 6.19 5.64 2.18
C ALA A 464 7.29 5.06 3.09
N LEU A 465 7.45 5.60 4.30
CA LEU A 465 8.40 5.08 5.29
C LEU A 465 8.01 3.68 5.78
N ILE A 466 6.72 3.41 6.02
CA ILE A 466 6.21 2.06 6.34
C ILE A 466 6.43 1.10 5.15
N GLY A 467 6.24 1.58 3.92
CA GLY A 467 6.58 0.85 2.69
C GLY A 467 8.08 0.78 2.39
N GLY A 468 8.95 1.28 3.28
CA GLY A 468 10.41 1.28 3.18
C GLY A 468 11.01 2.08 2.02
N PHE A 469 10.26 3.00 1.41
CA PHE A 469 10.71 3.91 0.36
C PHE A 469 11.54 5.10 0.89
N ALA A 470 12.19 4.95 2.04
CA ALA A 470 12.95 6.03 2.69
C ALA A 470 14.13 6.52 1.83
N ALA A 471 14.77 5.63 1.07
CA ALA A 471 15.77 5.99 0.07
C ALA A 471 15.06 6.37 -1.24
N GLY A 472 15.16 7.65 -1.63
CA GLY A 472 14.52 8.21 -2.83
C GLY A 472 13.18 8.91 -2.60
N ILE A 473 12.66 8.96 -1.36
CA ILE A 473 11.42 9.71 -1.06
C ILE A 473 11.52 11.19 -1.43
N ASP A 474 12.71 11.77 -1.33
CA ASP A 474 13.04 13.14 -1.73
C ASP A 474 12.92 13.34 -3.24
N GLU A 475 13.44 12.42 -4.05
CA GLU A 475 13.25 12.42 -5.51
C GLU A 475 11.76 12.32 -5.87
N MET A 476 11.03 11.39 -5.26
CA MET A 476 9.59 11.19 -5.49
C MET A 476 8.78 12.45 -5.16
N MET A 477 9.06 13.09 -4.02
CA MET A 477 8.42 14.34 -3.63
C MET A 477 8.76 15.49 -4.58
N LEU A 478 10.03 15.61 -5.00
CA LEU A 478 10.48 16.66 -5.91
C LEU A 478 9.89 16.49 -7.31
N GLU A 479 9.75 15.28 -7.82
CA GLU A 479 9.05 15.02 -9.09
C GLU A 479 7.57 15.40 -9.01
N GLY A 480 6.88 14.99 -7.95
CA GLY A 480 5.49 15.39 -7.69
C GLY A 480 5.30 16.90 -7.61
N ILE A 481 6.19 17.60 -6.91
CA ILE A 481 6.22 19.08 -6.84
C ILE A 481 6.47 19.68 -8.23
N LYS A 482 7.49 19.23 -8.97
CA LYS A 482 7.82 19.73 -10.33
C LYS A 482 6.63 19.59 -11.28
N LYS A 483 5.92 18.45 -11.21
CA LYS A 483 4.77 18.15 -12.08
C LYS A 483 3.60 19.11 -11.87
N ILE A 484 3.32 19.49 -10.62
CA ILE A 484 2.17 20.36 -10.29
C ILE A 484 2.57 21.85 -10.23
N ALA A 485 3.85 22.19 -10.13
CA ALA A 485 4.36 23.56 -10.01
C ALA A 485 3.78 24.57 -11.04
N PRO A 486 3.63 24.26 -12.35
CA PRO A 486 3.00 25.19 -13.30
C PRO A 486 1.58 25.58 -12.90
N THR A 487 0.80 24.63 -12.37
CA THR A 487 -0.58 24.85 -11.89
C THR A 487 -0.60 25.75 -10.65
N GLY A 488 0.37 25.58 -9.74
CA GLY A 488 0.53 26.44 -8.56
C GLY A 488 0.86 27.88 -8.92
N VAL A 489 1.79 28.09 -9.85
CA VAL A 489 2.15 29.41 -10.37
C VAL A 489 0.96 30.06 -11.10
N MET A 490 0.26 29.31 -11.95
CA MET A 490 -0.93 29.78 -12.64
C MET A 490 -1.99 30.29 -11.67
N LEU A 491 -2.36 29.46 -10.69
CA LEU A 491 -3.41 29.80 -9.73
C LEU A 491 -3.01 30.97 -8.82
N MET A 492 -1.75 31.08 -8.43
CA MET A 492 -1.23 32.25 -7.71
C MET A 492 -1.50 33.55 -8.47
N PHE A 493 -1.02 33.64 -9.71
CA PHE A 493 -1.13 34.87 -10.50
C PHE A 493 -2.55 35.12 -11.01
N ALA A 494 -3.35 34.08 -11.20
CA ALA A 494 -4.74 34.22 -11.56
C ALA A 494 -5.60 34.77 -10.41
N ILE A 495 -5.41 34.27 -9.17
CA ILE A 495 -6.04 34.85 -7.96
C ILE A 495 -5.66 36.33 -7.83
N LEU A 496 -4.38 36.66 -7.98
CA LEU A 496 -3.89 38.04 -7.88
C LEU A 496 -4.45 38.94 -8.99
N TYR A 497 -4.54 38.45 -10.24
CA TYR A 497 -5.13 39.16 -11.37
C TYR A 497 -6.61 39.47 -11.14
N PHE A 498 -7.42 38.46 -10.83
CA PHE A 498 -8.85 38.65 -10.62
C PHE A 498 -9.14 39.40 -9.31
N GLY A 499 -8.30 39.26 -8.27
CA GLY A 499 -8.33 40.11 -7.08
C GLY A 499 -8.20 41.59 -7.42
N VAL A 500 -7.21 41.96 -8.24
CA VAL A 500 -7.05 43.33 -8.78
C VAL A 500 -8.27 43.78 -9.60
N MET A 501 -8.87 42.89 -10.42
CA MET A 501 -10.07 43.23 -11.21
C MET A 501 -11.34 43.41 -10.35
N ILE A 502 -11.47 42.67 -9.25
CA ILE A 502 -12.53 42.84 -8.25
C ILE A 502 -12.35 44.18 -7.53
N ASP A 503 -11.16 44.44 -7.00
CA ASP A 503 -10.82 45.69 -6.28
C ASP A 503 -11.03 46.93 -7.18
N ALA A 504 -10.65 46.84 -8.46
CA ALA A 504 -10.85 47.90 -9.44
C ALA A 504 -12.33 48.10 -9.84
N GLY A 505 -13.23 47.16 -9.53
CA GLY A 505 -14.67 47.23 -9.80
C GLY A 505 -15.10 46.79 -11.21
N LEU A 506 -14.32 45.95 -11.91
CA LEU A 506 -14.62 45.50 -13.28
C LEU A 506 -16.02 44.88 -13.42
N PHE A 507 -16.43 44.08 -12.44
CA PHE A 507 -17.68 43.30 -12.49
C PHE A 507 -18.94 44.08 -12.05
N ASP A 508 -18.81 45.28 -11.49
CA ASP A 508 -19.94 46.09 -10.98
C ASP A 508 -21.05 46.40 -12.02
N PRO A 509 -20.78 46.58 -13.33
CA PRO A 509 -21.83 46.73 -14.34
C PRO A 509 -22.53 45.41 -14.65
N LEU A 510 -21.79 44.30 -14.72
CA LEU A 510 -22.33 42.97 -15.01
C LEU A 510 -23.30 42.54 -13.90
N VAL A 511 -22.90 42.72 -12.63
CA VAL A 511 -23.75 42.49 -11.45
C VAL A 511 -25.06 43.30 -11.53
N ARG A 512 -24.99 44.57 -11.95
CA ARG A 512 -26.18 45.43 -12.13
C ARG A 512 -27.08 44.99 -13.29
N ILE A 513 -26.52 44.46 -14.38
CA ILE A 513 -27.30 43.91 -15.51
C ILE A 513 -28.00 42.61 -15.09
N ILE A 514 -27.30 41.70 -14.41
CA ILE A 514 -27.86 40.44 -13.92
C ILE A 514 -29.01 40.72 -12.92
N LEU A 515 -28.83 41.65 -11.97
CA LEU A 515 -29.89 42.06 -11.03
C LEU A 515 -31.16 42.55 -11.73
N ARG A 516 -31.04 43.32 -12.83
CA ARG A 516 -32.19 43.80 -13.62
C ARG A 516 -32.95 42.65 -14.29
N PHE A 517 -32.25 41.62 -14.78
CA PHE A 517 -32.87 40.45 -15.39
C PHE A 517 -33.52 39.51 -14.37
N VAL A 518 -32.84 39.25 -13.25
CA VAL A 518 -33.27 38.28 -12.24
C VAL A 518 -34.39 38.83 -11.34
N LYS A 519 -34.45 40.15 -11.12
CA LYS A 519 -35.48 40.84 -10.31
C LYS A 519 -35.61 40.29 -8.87
N GLY A 520 -34.50 39.84 -8.28
CA GLY A 520 -34.44 39.36 -6.88
C GLY A 520 -35.05 37.97 -6.64
N ASP A 521 -35.26 37.16 -7.67
CA ASP A 521 -35.71 35.76 -7.55
C ASP A 521 -34.51 34.81 -7.34
N PRO A 522 -34.34 34.20 -6.14
CA PRO A 522 -33.18 33.34 -5.85
C PRO A 522 -33.07 32.14 -6.80
N MET A 523 -34.19 31.64 -7.35
CA MET A 523 -34.18 30.51 -8.26
C MET A 523 -33.48 30.84 -9.58
N LYS A 524 -33.74 32.02 -10.13
CA LYS A 524 -33.11 32.49 -11.38
C LYS A 524 -31.62 32.79 -11.19
N ILE A 525 -31.21 33.20 -9.99
CA ILE A 525 -29.78 33.37 -9.67
C ILE A 525 -29.07 32.03 -9.73
N VAL A 526 -29.54 31.01 -9.01
CA VAL A 526 -28.86 29.69 -9.00
C VAL A 526 -28.84 29.06 -10.40
N LEU A 527 -29.94 29.18 -11.16
CA LEU A 527 -29.99 28.71 -12.54
C LEU A 527 -29.04 29.50 -13.45
N GLY A 528 -28.97 30.83 -13.30
CA GLY A 528 -28.04 31.70 -14.02
C GLY A 528 -26.57 31.41 -13.69
N THR A 529 -26.25 31.08 -12.44
CA THR A 529 -24.92 30.61 -12.01
C THR A 529 -24.53 29.35 -12.78
N ALA A 530 -25.42 28.37 -12.87
CA ALA A 530 -25.15 27.11 -13.56
C ALA A 530 -24.92 27.31 -15.07
N VAL A 531 -25.77 28.10 -15.74
CA VAL A 531 -25.61 28.44 -17.17
C VAL A 531 -24.31 29.21 -17.42
N LEU A 532 -24.00 30.21 -16.58
CA LEU A 532 -22.76 30.98 -16.72
C LEU A 532 -21.52 30.08 -16.56
N ALA A 533 -21.51 29.22 -15.55
CA ALA A 533 -20.44 28.26 -15.34
C ALA A 533 -20.25 27.33 -16.55
N MET A 534 -21.34 26.75 -17.08
CA MET A 534 -21.27 25.88 -18.27
C MET A 534 -20.69 26.59 -19.50
N LEU A 535 -21.09 27.84 -19.74
CA LEU A 535 -20.61 28.63 -20.87
C LEU A 535 -19.13 28.99 -20.77
N ILE A 536 -18.62 29.23 -19.56
CA ILE A 536 -17.19 29.52 -19.35
C ILE A 536 -16.36 28.24 -19.44
N SER A 537 -16.81 27.15 -18.80
CA SER A 537 -16.11 25.84 -18.78
C SER A 537 -15.95 25.16 -20.14
N LEU A 538 -16.45 25.74 -21.23
CA LEU A 538 -16.03 25.39 -22.59
C LEU A 538 -14.53 25.61 -22.81
N ASP A 539 -13.86 26.44 -21.99
CA ASP A 539 -12.39 26.59 -21.98
C ASP A 539 -11.64 25.32 -21.52
N GLY A 540 -12.30 24.39 -20.83
CA GLY A 540 -11.68 23.20 -20.23
C GLY A 540 -10.85 23.49 -18.96
N ASP A 541 -10.85 24.72 -18.44
CA ASP A 541 -10.17 25.09 -17.20
C ASP A 541 -11.17 25.44 -16.09
N GLY A 542 -11.25 24.55 -15.11
CA GLY A 542 -12.04 24.79 -13.90
C GLY A 542 -11.60 26.05 -13.15
N SER A 543 -10.33 26.44 -13.22
CA SER A 543 -9.82 27.62 -12.51
C SER A 543 -10.48 28.90 -13.02
N THR A 544 -10.41 29.12 -14.34
CA THR A 544 -10.96 30.28 -15.03
C THR A 544 -12.49 30.35 -14.91
N THR A 545 -13.16 29.20 -15.03
CA THR A 545 -14.58 29.04 -14.68
C THR A 545 -14.90 29.59 -13.29
N TYR A 546 -14.16 29.17 -12.27
CA TYR A 546 -14.48 29.52 -10.89
C TYR A 546 -14.21 30.98 -10.58
N MET A 547 -13.11 31.55 -11.08
CA MET A 547 -12.81 32.97 -10.89
C MET A 547 -13.92 33.85 -11.46
N ILE A 548 -14.26 33.68 -12.74
CA ILE A 548 -15.27 34.51 -13.41
C ILE A 548 -16.66 34.29 -12.81
N THR A 549 -17.05 33.04 -12.54
CA THR A 549 -18.38 32.74 -11.99
C THR A 549 -18.53 33.29 -10.57
N VAL A 550 -17.54 33.09 -9.69
CA VAL A 550 -17.61 33.57 -8.30
C VAL A 550 -17.55 35.09 -8.25
N SER A 551 -16.66 35.75 -8.99
CA SER A 551 -16.60 37.22 -9.06
C SER A 551 -17.90 37.85 -9.54
N ALA A 552 -18.59 37.23 -10.50
CA ALA A 552 -19.87 37.72 -11.00
C ALA A 552 -21.07 37.41 -10.08
N MET A 553 -21.10 36.23 -9.45
CA MET A 553 -22.28 35.74 -8.73
C MET A 553 -22.22 35.94 -7.21
N LEU A 554 -21.06 35.83 -6.56
CA LEU A 554 -20.95 35.93 -5.10
C LEU A 554 -21.54 37.23 -4.51
N PRO A 555 -21.34 38.42 -5.11
CA PRO A 555 -21.98 39.65 -4.63
C PRO A 555 -23.52 39.55 -4.60
N LEU A 556 -24.12 38.83 -5.54
CA LEU A 556 -25.57 38.60 -5.60
C LEU A 556 -26.03 37.69 -4.45
N TYR A 557 -25.30 36.58 -4.22
CA TYR A 557 -25.64 35.64 -3.15
C TYR A 557 -25.55 36.30 -1.77
N GLN A 558 -24.45 37.02 -1.51
CA GLN A 558 -24.24 37.72 -0.23
C GLN A 558 -25.32 38.78 0.03
N ARG A 559 -25.64 39.62 -0.97
CA ARG A 559 -26.62 40.71 -0.84
C ARG A 559 -28.07 40.24 -0.64
N LEU A 560 -28.39 39.04 -1.08
CA LEU A 560 -29.71 38.43 -0.90
C LEU A 560 -29.75 37.44 0.28
N GLY A 561 -28.66 37.30 1.05
CA GLY A 561 -28.56 36.33 2.14
C GLY A 561 -28.62 34.86 1.68
N MET A 562 -28.35 34.60 0.40
CA MET A 562 -28.38 33.25 -0.19
C MET A 562 -27.17 32.43 0.23
N ASN A 563 -27.36 31.11 0.37
CA ASN A 563 -26.29 30.21 0.75
C ASN A 563 -25.27 30.01 -0.40
N ALA A 564 -24.02 30.44 -0.17
CA ALA A 564 -22.90 30.30 -1.10
C ALA A 564 -22.55 28.82 -1.44
N LEU A 565 -22.94 27.85 -0.60
CA LEU A 565 -22.83 26.42 -0.93
C LEU A 565 -23.66 26.03 -2.16
N ASN A 566 -24.80 26.68 -2.40
CA ASN A 566 -25.59 26.44 -3.62
C ASN A 566 -24.83 26.92 -4.87
N MET A 567 -24.14 28.07 -4.77
CA MET A 567 -23.31 28.62 -5.85
C MET A 567 -22.15 27.67 -6.18
N THR A 568 -21.33 27.33 -5.19
CA THR A 568 -20.15 26.47 -5.40
C THR A 568 -20.55 25.08 -5.90
N CYS A 569 -21.64 24.50 -5.39
CA CYS A 569 -22.20 23.24 -5.87
C CYS A 569 -22.57 23.27 -7.37
N VAL A 570 -23.35 24.25 -7.84
CA VAL A 570 -23.73 24.26 -9.26
C VAL A 570 -22.55 24.61 -10.18
N THR A 571 -21.62 25.46 -9.73
CA THR A 571 -20.42 25.82 -10.50
C THR A 571 -19.47 24.65 -10.67
N ILE A 572 -19.18 23.87 -9.61
CA ILE A 572 -18.27 22.71 -9.72
C ILE A 572 -18.87 21.57 -10.53
N LEU A 573 -20.20 21.36 -10.45
CA LEU A 573 -20.88 20.33 -11.23
C LEU A 573 -20.99 20.70 -12.71
N ALA A 574 -21.20 21.98 -13.03
CA ALA A 574 -21.09 22.47 -14.40
C ALA A 574 -19.69 22.24 -14.97
N GLY A 575 -18.63 22.62 -14.23
CA GLY A 575 -17.25 22.36 -14.61
C GLY A 575 -16.95 20.86 -14.78
N GLY A 576 -17.50 20.00 -13.91
CA GLY A 576 -17.30 18.54 -13.95
C GLY A 576 -17.90 17.84 -15.16
N VAL A 577 -18.94 18.42 -15.76
CA VAL A 577 -19.50 17.94 -17.04
C VAL A 577 -18.77 18.57 -18.23
N MET A 578 -18.49 19.87 -18.17
CA MET A 578 -17.92 20.59 -19.31
C MET A 578 -16.42 20.33 -19.55
N ASN A 579 -15.66 19.95 -18.52
CA ASN A 579 -14.27 19.52 -18.64
C ASN A 579 -14.10 18.14 -19.34
N LEU A 580 -15.16 17.61 -19.94
CA LEU A 580 -15.13 16.44 -20.81
C LEU A 580 -14.81 16.77 -22.28
N THR A 581 -14.66 18.06 -22.63
CA THR A 581 -14.20 18.51 -23.96
C THR A 581 -12.86 17.89 -24.39
N PRO A 582 -12.50 17.86 -25.69
CA PRO A 582 -11.26 17.21 -26.17
C PRO A 582 -9.98 17.82 -25.57
N TRP A 583 -10.00 19.14 -25.33
CA TRP A 583 -8.94 19.90 -24.67
C TRP A 583 -9.08 19.93 -23.14
N GLY A 584 -10.18 19.40 -22.60
CA GLY A 584 -10.39 19.20 -21.18
C GLY A 584 -9.38 18.20 -20.62
N GLY A 585 -8.83 18.54 -19.45
CA GLY A 585 -7.73 17.79 -18.85
C GLY A 585 -7.99 16.29 -18.63
N PRO A 586 -9.20 15.82 -18.27
CA PRO A 586 -9.52 14.39 -18.15
C PRO A 586 -9.51 13.67 -19.51
N THR A 587 -10.21 14.20 -20.51
CA THR A 587 -10.36 13.58 -21.84
C THR A 587 -9.02 13.49 -22.56
N ALA A 588 -8.20 14.55 -22.52
CA ALA A 588 -6.87 14.54 -23.10
C ALA A 588 -5.95 13.47 -22.47
N ARG A 589 -6.03 13.26 -21.14
CA ARG A 589 -5.28 12.20 -20.45
C ARG A 589 -5.76 10.81 -20.82
N ALA A 590 -7.08 10.56 -20.80
CA ALA A 590 -7.66 9.27 -21.17
C ALA A 590 -7.27 8.87 -22.59
N ALA A 591 -7.36 9.82 -23.54
CA ALA A 591 -6.95 9.64 -24.92
C ALA A 591 -5.45 9.35 -25.06
N THR A 592 -4.59 10.14 -24.39
CA THR A 592 -3.14 9.96 -24.43
C THR A 592 -2.71 8.61 -23.83
N ALA A 593 -3.29 8.22 -22.68
CA ALA A 593 -2.89 7.02 -21.95
C ALA A 593 -3.32 5.71 -22.62
N LEU A 594 -4.41 5.73 -23.38
CA LEU A 594 -4.89 4.59 -24.16
C LEU A 594 -4.51 4.65 -25.64
N HIS A 595 -3.72 5.65 -26.05
CA HIS A 595 -3.28 5.89 -27.42
C HIS A 595 -4.43 5.95 -28.45
N VAL A 596 -5.51 6.66 -28.10
CA VAL A 596 -6.69 6.87 -28.95
C VAL A 596 -6.88 8.35 -29.30
N ASP A 597 -7.62 8.65 -30.37
CA ASP A 597 -7.90 10.04 -30.75
C ASP A 597 -8.89 10.71 -29.76
N PRO A 598 -8.59 11.91 -29.23
CA PRO A 598 -9.51 12.65 -28.36
C PRO A 598 -10.88 12.92 -28.99
N ALA A 599 -10.98 13.04 -30.32
CA ALA A 599 -12.25 13.23 -31.03
C ALA A 599 -13.13 11.97 -30.98
N ASP A 600 -12.54 10.78 -31.12
CA ASP A 600 -13.24 9.50 -31.03
C ASP A 600 -13.78 9.24 -29.60
N VAL A 601 -13.12 9.80 -28.59
CA VAL A 601 -13.61 9.81 -27.21
C VAL A 601 -14.74 10.84 -27.04
N PHE A 602 -14.50 12.10 -27.44
CA PHE A 602 -15.40 13.23 -27.14
C PHE A 602 -16.68 13.29 -27.98
N VAL A 603 -16.61 13.14 -29.31
CA VAL A 603 -17.77 13.40 -30.17
C VAL A 603 -18.97 12.50 -29.80
N PRO A 604 -18.78 11.20 -29.48
CA PRO A 604 -19.85 10.37 -28.95
C PRO A 604 -20.31 10.74 -27.53
N LEU A 605 -19.49 11.38 -26.69
CA LEU A 605 -19.89 11.81 -25.34
C LEU A 605 -20.91 12.97 -25.32
N ILE A 606 -21.02 13.75 -26.41
CA ILE A 606 -21.86 14.96 -26.48
C ILE A 606 -23.32 14.71 -26.01
N PRO A 607 -24.05 13.68 -26.47
CA PRO A 607 -25.43 13.43 -26.02
C PRO A 607 -25.53 13.12 -24.52
N SER A 608 -24.53 12.43 -23.95
CA SER A 608 -24.47 12.18 -22.50
C SER A 608 -24.17 13.45 -21.71
N MET A 609 -23.25 14.29 -22.21
CA MET A 609 -22.98 15.62 -21.64
C MET A 609 -24.23 16.50 -21.64
N VAL A 610 -25.06 16.46 -22.69
CA VAL A 610 -26.34 17.20 -22.73
C VAL A 610 -27.31 16.72 -21.63
N ILE A 611 -27.43 15.41 -21.40
CA ILE A 611 -28.23 14.85 -20.28
C ILE A 611 -27.68 15.33 -18.94
N ALA A 612 -26.37 15.29 -18.74
CA ALA A 612 -25.73 15.71 -17.49
C ALA A 612 -25.87 17.22 -17.24
N CYS A 613 -25.70 18.05 -18.26
CA CYS A 613 -25.98 19.49 -18.20
C CYS A 613 -27.44 19.78 -17.86
N ALA A 614 -28.40 19.07 -18.47
CA ALA A 614 -29.81 19.16 -18.09
C ALA A 614 -30.03 18.76 -16.61
N GLY A 615 -29.34 17.71 -16.13
CA GLY A 615 -29.32 17.32 -14.72
C GLY A 615 -28.80 18.41 -13.78
N VAL A 616 -27.70 19.09 -14.15
CA VAL A 616 -27.16 20.23 -13.39
C VAL A 616 -28.12 21.42 -13.39
N LEU A 617 -28.80 21.72 -14.51
CA LEU A 617 -29.83 22.77 -14.57
C LEU A 617 -31.07 22.43 -13.71
N LEU A 618 -31.52 21.18 -13.72
CA LEU A 618 -32.61 20.70 -12.85
C LEU A 618 -32.23 20.79 -11.36
N LEU A 619 -30.99 20.44 -11.02
CA LEU A 619 -30.45 20.62 -9.67
C LEU A 619 -30.37 22.10 -9.28
N ALA A 620 -29.89 22.96 -10.18
CA ALA A 620 -29.82 24.40 -9.96
C ALA A 620 -31.21 25.01 -9.74
N TRP A 621 -32.21 24.58 -10.52
CA TRP A 621 -33.61 24.93 -10.31
C TRP A 621 -34.13 24.42 -8.96
N TYR A 622 -33.85 23.18 -8.56
CA TYR A 622 -34.28 22.61 -7.28
C TYR A 622 -33.67 23.35 -6.07
N LEU A 623 -32.34 23.56 -6.07
CA LEU A 623 -31.65 24.32 -5.02
C LEU A 623 -32.14 25.77 -5.00
N GLY A 624 -32.31 26.39 -6.16
CA GLY A 624 -32.88 27.72 -6.32
C GLY A 624 -34.32 27.85 -5.80
N MET A 625 -35.17 26.84 -6.04
CA MET A 625 -36.54 26.78 -5.50
C MET A 625 -36.55 26.59 -3.98
N LYS A 626 -35.63 25.79 -3.43
CA LYS A 626 -35.44 25.68 -1.97
C LYS A 626 -35.02 27.03 -1.37
N GLU A 627 -34.13 27.75 -2.04
CA GLU A 627 -33.65 29.06 -1.61
C GLU A 627 -34.75 30.13 -1.68
N ARG A 628 -35.55 30.11 -2.76
CA ARG A 628 -36.75 30.95 -2.91
C ARG A 628 -37.83 30.64 -1.88
N ARG A 629 -37.99 29.39 -1.43
CA ARG A 629 -38.87 29.04 -0.30
C ARG A 629 -38.35 29.57 1.04
N ARG A 630 -37.03 29.71 1.20
CA ARG A 630 -36.39 30.24 2.43
C ARG A 630 -36.46 31.77 2.51
N LEU A 631 -36.28 32.47 1.38
CA LEU A 631 -36.08 33.93 1.33
C LEU A 631 -37.23 34.70 0.67
N GLY A 632 -38.16 34.01 0.00
CA GLY A 632 -39.15 34.65 -0.87
C GLY A 632 -38.54 35.17 -2.18
N VAL A 633 -39.25 36.09 -2.83
CA VAL A 633 -38.71 36.91 -3.92
C VAL A 633 -38.44 38.29 -3.35
N VAL A 634 -37.18 38.70 -3.30
CA VAL A 634 -36.78 39.95 -2.64
C VAL A 634 -37.04 41.12 -3.57
N THR A 635 -37.98 42.00 -3.20
CA THR A 635 -38.22 43.24 -3.95
C THR A 635 -37.06 44.21 -3.74
N LEU A 636 -36.28 44.44 -4.80
CA LEU A 636 -35.19 45.42 -4.81
C LEU A 636 -35.74 46.86 -4.85
N PRO A 637 -35.61 47.70 -3.80
CA PRO A 637 -35.81 49.14 -3.85
C PRO A 637 -35.28 49.84 -5.12
N LYS A 638 -36.10 50.75 -5.67
CA LYS A 638 -35.78 51.54 -6.86
C LYS A 638 -34.98 52.79 -6.48
N GLY A 639 -33.67 52.76 -6.67
CA GLY A 639 -32.77 53.92 -6.49
C GLY A 639 -31.32 53.46 -6.51
N GLY A 640 -30.38 54.27 -7.02
CA GLY A 640 -29.00 53.84 -7.31
C GLY A 640 -28.08 53.57 -6.10
N SER A 641 -28.52 53.86 -4.88
CA SER A 641 -27.75 53.65 -3.64
C SER A 641 -27.79 52.18 -3.21
N TRP A 642 -26.98 51.36 -3.88
CA TRP A 642 -26.79 49.94 -3.57
C TRP A 642 -25.33 49.54 -3.41
N MET A 643 -24.38 50.32 -3.90
CA MET A 643 -22.95 49.94 -3.94
C MET A 643 -22.12 50.45 -2.75
N ASP A 644 -22.73 51.21 -1.85
CA ASP A 644 -22.08 51.94 -0.76
C ASP A 644 -21.65 51.07 0.44
N ASN A 645 -22.57 50.23 0.95
CA ASN A 645 -22.31 49.53 2.20
C ASN A 645 -21.55 48.21 1.97
N SER A 646 -20.22 48.27 2.06
CA SER A 646 -19.38 47.10 2.29
C SER A 646 -19.45 46.66 3.77
N VAL A 647 -19.87 45.41 3.96
CA VAL A 647 -19.68 44.53 5.14
C VAL A 647 -18.92 45.13 6.34
N SER A 648 -19.61 45.22 7.48
CA SER A 648 -19.00 45.33 8.80
C SER A 648 -18.25 44.04 9.15
N ASP A 649 -16.94 44.15 9.40
CA ASP A 649 -16.07 43.04 9.77
C ASP A 649 -15.95 42.93 11.31
N ASP A 650 -16.56 41.91 11.89
CA ASP A 650 -16.41 41.59 13.32
C ASP A 650 -15.16 40.71 13.52
N GLY A 651 -14.06 41.30 14.00
CA GLY A 651 -13.03 40.53 14.70
C GLY A 651 -11.55 40.70 14.35
N ASN A 652 -11.04 41.92 14.13
CA ASN A 652 -9.71 42.29 14.67
C ASN A 652 -9.46 43.82 14.65
N THR A 653 -8.58 44.28 15.54
CA THR A 653 -8.49 45.71 15.92
C THR A 653 -7.59 46.58 15.03
N LEU A 654 -8.21 47.59 14.40
CA LEU A 654 -7.66 48.91 13.95
C LEU A 654 -6.72 48.94 12.72
N PRO A 655 -6.78 49.97 11.85
CA PRO A 655 -7.89 50.84 11.40
C PRO A 655 -8.09 50.74 9.85
N THR A 656 -8.86 51.55 9.08
CA THR A 656 -9.58 52.82 9.27
C THR A 656 -10.84 52.88 8.38
N VAL A 657 -11.70 53.90 8.51
CA VAL A 657 -13.05 53.98 7.88
C VAL A 657 -13.07 54.81 6.57
N GLU A 658 -12.03 54.76 5.74
CA GLU A 658 -11.98 55.48 4.44
C GLU A 658 -11.66 54.57 3.22
N ASP A 659 -11.21 53.33 3.44
CA ASP A 659 -10.60 52.51 2.39
C ASP A 659 -11.58 51.86 1.37
N ALA A 660 -12.89 51.83 1.62
CA ALA A 660 -13.83 51.08 0.78
C ALA A 660 -14.09 51.76 -0.58
N GLU A 661 -14.18 53.10 -0.62
CA GLU A 661 -14.39 53.85 -1.86
C GLU A 661 -13.10 54.00 -2.69
N ASP A 662 -11.95 54.16 -2.04
CA ASP A 662 -10.69 54.53 -2.70
C ASP A 662 -9.99 53.38 -3.46
N THR A 663 -10.53 52.16 -3.40
CA THR A 663 -10.01 51.01 -4.18
C THR A 663 -10.44 51.01 -5.65
N LYS A 664 -11.64 51.53 -5.94
CA LYS A 664 -12.31 51.34 -7.23
C LYS A 664 -11.75 52.26 -8.30
N ARG A 665 -11.74 51.80 -9.55
CA ARG A 665 -11.21 52.54 -10.71
C ARG A 665 -12.24 52.63 -11.83
N PRO A 666 -13.40 53.27 -11.62
CA PRO A 666 -14.50 53.30 -12.59
C PRO A 666 -14.14 53.92 -13.95
N ARG A 667 -13.12 54.80 -14.00
CA ARG A 667 -12.59 55.37 -15.25
C ARG A 667 -11.77 54.36 -16.08
N LEU A 668 -11.18 53.34 -15.45
CA LEU A 668 -10.38 52.31 -16.10
C LEU A 668 -11.20 51.08 -16.52
N LEU A 669 -12.51 51.09 -16.32
CA LEU A 669 -13.37 49.91 -16.51
C LEU A 669 -13.27 49.31 -17.92
N TRP A 670 -13.23 50.15 -18.96
CA TRP A 670 -13.05 49.70 -20.34
C TRP A 670 -11.63 49.17 -20.63
N VAL A 671 -10.61 49.73 -19.98
CA VAL A 671 -9.22 49.26 -20.09
C VAL A 671 -9.08 47.89 -19.42
N ASN A 672 -9.65 47.73 -18.23
CA ASN A 672 -9.69 46.45 -17.51
C ASN A 672 -10.52 45.39 -18.24
N LEU A 673 -11.64 45.79 -18.86
CA LEU A 673 -12.44 44.89 -19.69
C LEU A 673 -11.65 44.46 -20.94
N ALA A 674 -11.01 45.39 -21.64
CA ALA A 674 -10.16 45.08 -22.79
C ALA A 674 -8.98 44.19 -22.41
N LEU A 675 -8.31 44.45 -21.29
CA LEU A 675 -7.21 43.62 -20.76
C LEU A 675 -7.70 42.22 -20.40
N THR A 676 -8.89 42.10 -19.78
CA THR A 676 -9.48 40.79 -19.42
C THR A 676 -9.89 40.03 -20.67
N VAL A 677 -10.56 40.67 -21.62
CA VAL A 677 -10.95 40.04 -22.90
C VAL A 677 -9.72 39.63 -23.72
N ALA A 678 -8.66 40.44 -23.73
CA ALA A 678 -7.39 40.10 -24.38
C ALA A 678 -6.69 38.91 -23.71
N LEU A 679 -6.62 38.89 -22.38
CA LEU A 679 -6.07 37.75 -21.62
C LEU A 679 -6.86 36.47 -21.87
N MET A 680 -8.19 36.54 -21.79
CA MET A 680 -9.10 35.41 -22.08
C MET A 680 -8.96 34.91 -23.52
N SER A 681 -8.85 35.82 -24.49
CA SER A 681 -8.63 35.46 -25.89
C SER A 681 -7.27 34.80 -26.10
N ALA A 682 -6.22 35.30 -25.44
CA ALA A 682 -4.87 34.72 -25.52
C ALA A 682 -4.80 33.32 -24.86
N LEU A 683 -5.57 33.08 -23.79
CA LEU A 683 -5.75 31.78 -23.16
C LEU A 683 -6.44 30.79 -24.13
N ILE A 684 -7.56 31.19 -24.73
CA ILE A 684 -8.33 30.36 -25.70
C ILE A 684 -7.51 30.04 -26.95
N ILE A 685 -6.72 30.99 -27.46
CA ILE A 685 -5.86 30.80 -28.64
C ILE A 685 -4.57 30.03 -28.30
N GLY A 686 -4.20 29.91 -27.01
CA GLY A 686 -3.01 29.20 -26.56
C GLY A 686 -1.69 29.91 -26.89
N VAL A 687 -1.68 31.26 -26.93
CA VAL A 687 -0.53 32.07 -27.41
C VAL A 687 0.74 31.84 -26.58
N LEU A 688 0.59 31.61 -25.28
CA LEU A 688 1.66 31.29 -24.33
C LEU A 688 1.09 30.32 -23.26
N PRO A 689 1.95 29.60 -22.51
CA PRO A 689 1.49 28.79 -21.38
C PRO A 689 0.67 29.62 -20.38
N MET A 690 -0.46 29.08 -19.93
CA MET A 690 -1.39 29.76 -19.01
C MET A 690 -0.72 30.41 -17.77
N PRO A 691 0.28 29.81 -17.09
CA PRO A 691 0.96 30.46 -15.96
C PRO A 691 1.64 31.77 -16.36
N VAL A 692 2.24 31.82 -17.56
CA VAL A 692 2.95 32.98 -18.10
C VAL A 692 1.96 34.07 -18.52
N LEU A 693 0.83 33.69 -19.12
CA LEU A 693 -0.24 34.63 -19.45
C LEU A 693 -0.81 35.32 -18.20
N PHE A 694 -1.09 34.58 -17.13
CA PHE A 694 -1.55 35.17 -15.87
C PHE A 694 -0.48 36.01 -15.17
N MET A 695 0.80 35.62 -15.21
CA MET A 695 1.91 36.44 -14.71
C MET A 695 1.98 37.81 -15.40
N ILE A 696 1.97 37.83 -16.73
CA ILE A 696 2.05 39.04 -17.54
C ILE A 696 0.77 39.87 -17.34
N GLY A 697 -0.40 39.23 -17.40
CA GLY A 697 -1.70 39.86 -17.17
C GLY A 697 -1.77 40.54 -15.79
N PHE A 698 -1.32 39.87 -14.73
CA PHE A 698 -1.25 40.43 -13.38
C PHE A 698 -0.32 41.64 -13.30
N ALA A 699 0.91 41.54 -13.83
CA ALA A 699 1.86 42.65 -13.81
C ALA A 699 1.30 43.89 -14.52
N ILE A 700 0.69 43.71 -15.70
CA ILE A 700 0.05 44.79 -16.46
C ILE A 700 -1.15 45.36 -15.69
N ALA A 701 -2.04 44.50 -15.18
CA ALA A 701 -3.23 44.90 -14.43
C ALA A 701 -2.89 45.73 -13.18
N LEU A 702 -1.90 45.28 -12.40
CA LEU A 702 -1.47 45.91 -11.18
C LEU A 702 -0.87 47.30 -11.46
N VAL A 703 0.01 47.41 -12.47
CA VAL A 703 0.63 48.68 -12.87
C VAL A 703 -0.39 49.68 -13.42
N ILE A 704 -1.36 49.23 -14.24
CA ILE A 704 -2.40 50.11 -14.82
C ILE A 704 -3.37 50.63 -13.76
N ASN A 705 -3.83 49.77 -12.84
CA ASN A 705 -4.85 50.16 -11.85
C ASN A 705 -4.26 50.88 -10.64
N TYR A 706 -3.03 50.53 -10.27
CA TYR A 706 -2.37 51.00 -9.05
C TYR A 706 -0.92 51.41 -9.36
N PRO A 707 -0.68 52.59 -9.97
CA PRO A 707 0.67 53.03 -10.33
C PRO A 707 1.60 53.28 -9.12
N ASN A 708 1.04 53.47 -7.93
CA ASN A 708 1.80 53.70 -6.70
C ASN A 708 2.27 52.37 -6.07
N LEU A 709 3.58 52.21 -5.90
CA LEU A 709 4.22 51.01 -5.32
C LEU A 709 3.65 50.61 -3.95
N ALA A 710 3.27 51.56 -3.10
CA ALA A 710 2.66 51.26 -1.80
C ALA A 710 1.28 50.62 -1.96
N GLU A 711 0.50 51.08 -2.94
CA GLU A 711 -0.81 50.51 -3.25
C GLU A 711 -0.67 49.14 -3.93
N GLN A 712 0.28 48.97 -4.87
CA GLN A 712 0.59 47.65 -5.45
C GLN A 712 0.89 46.61 -4.38
N ARG A 713 1.75 46.96 -3.42
CA ARG A 713 2.07 46.10 -2.26
C ARG A 713 0.84 45.80 -1.42
N ARG A 714 -0.03 46.79 -1.17
CA ARG A 714 -1.27 46.62 -0.40
C ARG A 714 -2.22 45.62 -1.06
N ARG A 715 -2.39 45.67 -2.39
CA ARG A 715 -3.21 44.72 -3.16
C ARG A 715 -2.65 43.31 -3.15
N VAL A 716 -1.33 43.14 -3.29
CA VAL A 716 -0.69 41.81 -3.16
C VAL A 716 -0.94 41.23 -1.76
N VAL A 717 -0.80 42.05 -0.71
CA VAL A 717 -1.03 41.61 0.68
C VAL A 717 -2.50 41.30 0.96
N SER A 718 -3.47 42.08 0.44
CA SER A 718 -4.90 41.81 0.68
C SER A 718 -5.38 40.48 0.09
N HIS A 719 -4.77 40.03 -1.01
CA HIS A 719 -5.08 38.73 -1.62
C HIS A 719 -4.13 37.59 -1.17
N ALA A 720 -3.07 37.90 -0.43
CA ALA A 720 -2.01 36.94 -0.05
C ALA A 720 -2.52 35.76 0.79
N GLY A 721 -3.49 35.96 1.68
CA GLY A 721 -4.04 34.87 2.50
C GLY A 721 -4.70 33.78 1.65
N SER A 722 -5.51 34.18 0.66
CA SER A 722 -6.15 33.26 -0.30
C SER A 722 -5.12 32.58 -1.19
N VAL A 723 -4.15 33.35 -1.71
CA VAL A 723 -3.06 32.85 -2.56
C VAL A 723 -2.23 31.80 -1.82
N LEU A 724 -1.69 32.13 -0.65
CA LEU A 724 -0.80 31.26 0.11
C LEU A 724 -1.49 29.93 0.47
N SER A 725 -2.75 30.00 0.90
CA SER A 725 -3.55 28.80 1.20
C SER A 725 -3.67 27.87 0.01
N VAL A 726 -4.06 28.39 -1.16
CA VAL A 726 -4.20 27.60 -2.39
C VAL A 726 -2.85 27.05 -2.86
N VAL A 727 -1.82 27.90 -2.95
CA VAL A 727 -0.49 27.50 -3.45
C VAL A 727 0.16 26.44 -2.57
N ALA A 728 0.07 26.56 -1.24
CA ALA A 728 0.63 25.57 -0.32
C ALA A 728 -0.05 24.21 -0.46
N LEU A 729 -1.38 24.18 -0.59
CA LEU A 729 -2.16 22.95 -0.81
C LEU A 729 -1.80 22.26 -2.13
N ILE A 730 -1.51 23.02 -3.17
CA ILE A 730 -1.11 22.51 -4.48
C ILE A 730 0.24 21.78 -4.41
N PHE A 731 1.24 22.41 -3.78
CA PHE A 731 2.55 21.77 -3.60
C PHE A 731 2.50 20.56 -2.67
N ALA A 732 1.65 20.60 -1.63
CA ALA A 732 1.39 19.44 -0.78
C ALA A 732 0.71 18.28 -1.53
N ALA A 733 -0.25 18.57 -2.43
CA ALA A 733 -0.81 17.57 -3.33
C ALA A 733 0.22 17.00 -4.33
N GLY A 734 1.26 17.79 -4.65
CA GLY A 734 2.45 17.34 -5.37
C GLY A 734 3.20 16.25 -4.62
N ILE A 735 3.52 16.47 -3.34
CA ILE A 735 4.14 15.48 -2.44
C ILE A 735 3.31 14.19 -2.39
N PHE A 736 2.00 14.30 -2.16
CA PHE A 736 1.08 13.15 -2.12
C PHE A 736 1.09 12.36 -3.43
N THR A 737 0.96 13.04 -4.58
CA THR A 737 0.89 12.41 -5.89
C THR A 737 2.22 11.79 -6.31
N GLY A 738 3.35 12.46 -6.03
CA GLY A 738 4.69 11.96 -6.33
C GLY A 738 4.99 10.66 -5.60
N ILE A 739 4.72 10.61 -4.29
CA ILE A 739 4.85 9.40 -3.49
C ILE A 739 3.89 8.30 -3.97
N LEU A 740 2.59 8.59 -4.13
CA LEU A 740 1.59 7.56 -4.48
C LEU A 740 1.92 6.88 -5.82
N ASN A 741 2.38 7.65 -6.81
CA ASN A 741 2.72 7.13 -8.14
C ASN A 741 4.07 6.39 -8.13
N ASN A 742 5.14 7.01 -7.60
CA ASN A 742 6.49 6.48 -7.76
C ASN A 742 6.83 5.30 -6.82
N THR A 743 5.92 4.94 -5.92
CA THR A 743 6.04 3.77 -5.02
C THR A 743 5.42 2.49 -5.59
N GLY A 744 4.76 2.54 -6.76
CA GLY A 744 4.06 1.37 -7.33
C GLY A 744 2.72 1.04 -6.64
N MET A 745 2.24 1.90 -5.74
CA MET A 745 0.98 1.67 -5.01
C MET A 745 -0.24 1.76 -5.93
N VAL A 746 -0.20 2.62 -6.95
CA VAL A 746 -1.27 2.79 -7.96
C VAL A 746 -1.50 1.48 -8.73
N GLU A 747 -0.42 0.86 -9.21
CA GLU A 747 -0.42 -0.38 -9.97
C GLU A 747 -0.87 -1.55 -9.08
N ALA A 748 -0.35 -1.62 -7.84
CA ALA A 748 -0.73 -2.64 -6.87
C ALA A 748 -2.23 -2.57 -6.51
N MET A 749 -2.76 -1.36 -6.26
CA MET A 749 -4.19 -1.12 -6.05
C MET A 749 -5.03 -1.55 -7.28
N SER A 750 -4.58 -1.24 -8.49
CA SER A 750 -5.26 -1.57 -9.75
C SER A 750 -5.35 -3.09 -9.98
N HIS A 751 -4.24 -3.80 -9.85
CA HIS A 751 -4.22 -5.25 -9.96
C HIS A 751 -5.04 -5.93 -8.86
N SER A 752 -5.08 -5.35 -7.65
CA SER A 752 -5.88 -5.89 -6.54
C SER A 752 -7.37 -5.68 -6.75
N PHE A 753 -7.77 -4.54 -7.32
CA PHE A 753 -9.14 -4.28 -7.73
C PHE A 753 -9.59 -5.27 -8.82
N LEU A 754 -8.78 -5.48 -9.85
CA LEU A 754 -9.05 -6.49 -10.88
C LEU A 754 -9.13 -7.92 -10.30
N ALA A 755 -8.27 -8.26 -9.34
CA ALA A 755 -8.29 -9.58 -8.69
C ALA A 755 -9.54 -9.86 -7.84
N ILE A 756 -10.31 -8.84 -7.48
CA ILE A 756 -11.60 -8.96 -6.77
C ILE A 756 -12.77 -9.17 -7.76
N ILE A 757 -12.63 -8.70 -9.00
CA ILE A 757 -13.69 -8.82 -10.02
C ILE A 757 -13.72 -10.27 -10.54
N PRO A 758 -14.86 -10.99 -10.42
CA PRO A 758 -14.99 -12.33 -11.00
C PRO A 758 -14.94 -12.27 -12.53
N ASP A 759 -14.38 -13.30 -13.19
CA ASP A 759 -14.31 -13.34 -14.67
C ASP A 759 -15.70 -13.26 -15.35
N SER A 760 -16.78 -13.67 -14.67
CA SER A 760 -18.17 -13.49 -15.12
C SER A 760 -18.62 -12.02 -15.22
N TRP A 761 -17.91 -11.11 -14.57
CA TRP A 761 -18.12 -9.66 -14.62
C TRP A 761 -17.17 -8.97 -15.62
N GLY A 762 -16.27 -9.72 -16.27
CA GLY A 762 -15.38 -9.23 -17.33
C GLY A 762 -16.08 -8.52 -18.50
N PRO A 763 -17.18 -9.05 -19.05
CA PRO A 763 -17.98 -8.36 -20.09
C PRO A 763 -18.54 -6.99 -19.66
N TYR A 764 -18.64 -6.75 -18.34
CA TYR A 764 -19.15 -5.51 -17.75
C TYR A 764 -18.03 -4.52 -17.38
N LEU A 765 -16.77 -4.79 -17.74
CA LEU A 765 -15.62 -3.99 -17.30
C LEU A 765 -15.71 -2.50 -17.69
N ALA A 766 -16.38 -2.14 -18.79
CA ALA A 766 -16.68 -0.74 -19.10
C ALA A 766 -17.59 -0.10 -18.03
N VAL A 767 -18.72 -0.74 -17.70
CA VAL A 767 -19.64 -0.26 -16.65
C VAL A 767 -18.95 -0.20 -15.29
N ILE A 768 -18.16 -1.23 -14.96
CA ILE A 768 -17.39 -1.28 -13.71
C ILE A 768 -16.36 -0.15 -13.68
N THR A 769 -15.70 0.16 -14.79
CA THR A 769 -14.77 1.29 -14.90
C THR A 769 -15.48 2.63 -14.77
N ALA A 770 -16.67 2.78 -15.34
CA ALA A 770 -17.48 3.99 -15.17
C ALA A 770 -17.85 4.21 -13.68
N VAL A 771 -18.28 3.15 -12.98
CA VAL A 771 -18.58 3.23 -11.54
C VAL A 771 -17.31 3.45 -10.71
N ALA A 772 -16.24 2.71 -10.96
CA ALA A 772 -14.97 2.77 -10.22
C ALA A 772 -14.19 4.07 -10.47
N SER A 773 -14.41 4.73 -11.61
CA SER A 773 -13.83 6.05 -11.86
C SER A 773 -14.23 7.07 -10.80
N MET A 774 -15.44 7.01 -10.24
CA MET A 774 -15.87 7.91 -9.17
C MET A 774 -14.97 7.84 -7.92
N PRO A 775 -14.81 6.71 -7.22
CA PRO A 775 -13.89 6.62 -6.08
C PRO A 775 -12.42 6.76 -6.50
N PHE A 776 -11.96 6.16 -7.62
CA PHE A 776 -10.54 6.23 -7.99
C PHE A 776 -10.10 7.64 -8.35
N THR A 777 -10.85 8.38 -9.18
CA THR A 777 -10.52 9.80 -9.47
C THR A 777 -10.75 10.73 -8.26
N PHE A 778 -11.55 10.34 -7.28
CA PHE A 778 -11.71 11.10 -6.04
C PHE A 778 -10.52 10.92 -5.08
N PHE A 779 -10.02 9.69 -4.95
CA PHE A 779 -8.96 9.34 -4.01
C PHE A 779 -7.54 9.43 -4.59
N MET A 780 -7.41 9.42 -5.91
CA MET A 780 -6.16 9.46 -6.66
C MET A 780 -6.17 10.68 -7.57
N SER A 781 -5.00 11.20 -7.94
CA SER A 781 -4.96 12.28 -8.94
C SER A 781 -5.45 11.77 -10.30
N ASN A 782 -5.97 12.67 -11.14
CA ASN A 782 -6.34 12.30 -12.51
C ASN A 782 -5.17 11.66 -13.26
N ASP A 783 -3.93 12.11 -13.03
CA ASP A 783 -2.73 11.50 -13.59
C ASP A 783 -2.53 10.05 -13.14
N ALA A 784 -2.68 9.78 -11.84
CA ALA A 784 -2.54 8.43 -11.26
C ALA A 784 -3.59 7.47 -11.83
N PHE A 785 -4.84 7.92 -11.92
CA PHE A 785 -5.91 7.13 -12.51
C PHE A 785 -5.72 6.91 -14.02
N TYR A 786 -5.48 7.96 -14.79
CA TYR A 786 -5.43 7.84 -16.26
C TYR A 786 -4.16 7.17 -16.78
N PHE A 787 -2.99 7.38 -16.17
CA PHE A 787 -1.74 6.78 -16.65
C PHE A 787 -1.34 5.50 -15.93
N GLY A 788 -1.84 5.26 -14.71
CA GLY A 788 -1.56 4.03 -13.95
C GLY A 788 -2.71 3.03 -13.97
N VAL A 789 -3.91 3.44 -13.55
CA VAL A 789 -5.06 2.53 -13.38
C VAL A 789 -5.72 2.16 -14.71
N LEU A 790 -6.07 3.15 -15.53
CA LEU A 790 -6.87 2.97 -16.74
C LEU A 790 -6.23 2.05 -17.79
N PRO A 791 -4.91 2.09 -18.07
CA PRO A 791 -4.29 1.18 -19.03
C PRO A 791 -4.42 -0.28 -18.60
N ILE A 792 -4.22 -0.56 -17.32
CA ILE A 792 -4.36 -1.92 -16.73
C ILE A 792 -5.83 -2.40 -16.85
N LEU A 793 -6.80 -1.52 -16.57
CA LEU A 793 -8.22 -1.84 -16.78
C LEU A 793 -8.56 -2.08 -18.26
N SER A 794 -7.98 -1.28 -19.17
CA SER A 794 -8.22 -1.40 -20.62
C SER A 794 -7.59 -2.66 -21.21
N GLU A 795 -6.39 -3.04 -20.76
CA GLU A 795 -5.75 -4.31 -21.14
C GLU A 795 -6.59 -5.51 -20.68
N ALA A 796 -7.07 -5.47 -19.43
CA ALA A 796 -7.97 -6.50 -18.90
C ALA A 796 -9.28 -6.57 -19.71
N ALA A 797 -9.89 -5.43 -20.04
CA ALA A 797 -11.13 -5.33 -20.80
C ALA A 797 -11.01 -5.77 -22.27
N GLY A 798 -9.82 -5.63 -22.88
CA GLY A 798 -9.53 -6.11 -24.23
C GLY A 798 -9.73 -7.63 -24.39
N ASN A 799 -9.49 -8.42 -23.33
CA ASN A 799 -9.75 -9.86 -23.30
C ASN A 799 -11.25 -10.23 -23.44
N TYR A 800 -12.14 -9.25 -23.25
CA TYR A 800 -13.59 -9.39 -23.36
C TYR A 800 -14.16 -8.67 -24.59
N GLY A 801 -13.30 -8.16 -25.49
CA GLY A 801 -13.70 -7.47 -26.72
C GLY A 801 -14.05 -5.98 -26.56
N ILE A 802 -13.85 -5.39 -25.38
CA ILE A 802 -14.09 -3.96 -25.14
C ILE A 802 -12.87 -3.17 -25.65
N THR A 803 -13.11 -2.15 -26.46
CA THR A 803 -12.05 -1.35 -27.08
C THR A 803 -11.47 -0.29 -26.12
N PRO A 804 -10.21 0.16 -26.33
CA PRO A 804 -9.64 1.24 -25.52
C PRO A 804 -10.43 2.56 -25.60
N VAL A 805 -11.09 2.85 -26.73
CA VAL A 805 -11.93 4.05 -26.88
C VAL A 805 -13.17 3.99 -25.98
N GLU A 806 -13.80 2.81 -25.87
CA GLU A 806 -14.95 2.59 -24.98
C GLU A 806 -14.52 2.68 -23.50
N MET A 807 -13.34 2.15 -23.16
CA MET A 807 -12.76 2.27 -21.82
C MET A 807 -12.42 3.73 -21.47
N ALA A 808 -11.89 4.51 -22.42
CA ALA A 808 -11.67 5.95 -22.26
C ALA A 808 -13.00 6.67 -21.94
N ARG A 809 -14.05 6.45 -22.74
CA ARG A 809 -15.38 7.05 -22.53
C ARG A 809 -16.00 6.64 -21.19
N ALA A 810 -15.87 5.37 -20.80
CA ALA A 810 -16.37 4.88 -19.51
C ALA A 810 -15.66 5.57 -18.33
N SER A 811 -14.33 5.65 -18.38
CA SER A 811 -13.49 6.21 -17.32
C SER A 811 -13.73 7.69 -17.02
N LEU A 812 -14.41 8.41 -17.92
CA LEU A 812 -14.77 9.83 -17.77
C LEU A 812 -16.05 10.06 -16.98
N ALA A 813 -16.86 9.03 -16.72
CA ALA A 813 -18.16 9.18 -16.03
C ALA A 813 -18.03 9.78 -14.62
N GLY A 814 -16.94 9.51 -13.90
CA GLY A 814 -16.70 9.98 -12.53
C GLY A 814 -16.19 11.42 -12.38
N GLN A 815 -15.98 12.17 -13.47
CA GLN A 815 -15.37 13.51 -13.38
C GLN A 815 -16.13 14.56 -12.54
N PRO A 816 -17.47 14.56 -12.43
CA PRO A 816 -18.17 15.41 -11.46
C PRO A 816 -17.82 15.09 -10.00
N VAL A 817 -17.50 13.82 -9.69
CA VAL A 817 -16.97 13.42 -8.37
C VAL A 817 -15.47 13.76 -8.25
N HIS A 818 -14.66 13.54 -9.29
CA HIS A 818 -13.22 13.90 -9.30
C HIS A 818 -12.96 15.32 -8.78
N LEU A 819 -13.70 16.31 -9.27
CA LEU A 819 -13.48 17.71 -8.87
C LEU A 819 -13.68 17.97 -7.37
N LEU A 820 -14.42 17.13 -6.65
CA LEU A 820 -14.56 17.22 -5.18
C LEU A 820 -13.38 16.58 -4.42
N SER A 821 -12.38 16.04 -5.11
CA SER A 821 -11.17 15.50 -4.51
C SER A 821 -10.36 16.60 -3.81
N PRO A 822 -9.83 16.35 -2.60
CA PRO A 822 -8.83 17.22 -1.97
C PRO A 822 -7.50 17.31 -2.73
N LEU A 823 -7.32 16.51 -3.80
CA LEU A 823 -6.17 16.53 -4.71
C LEU A 823 -6.37 17.47 -5.91
N VAL A 824 -7.52 18.15 -6.02
CA VAL A 824 -7.83 19.07 -7.14
C VAL A 824 -7.58 20.53 -6.74
N PRO A 825 -6.54 21.19 -7.29
CA PRO A 825 -6.19 22.59 -7.01
C PRO A 825 -7.33 23.60 -7.12
N SER A 826 -8.08 23.53 -8.22
CA SER A 826 -9.10 24.53 -8.56
C SER A 826 -10.27 24.54 -7.58
N THR A 827 -10.52 23.44 -6.88
CA THR A 827 -11.63 23.38 -5.90
C THR A 827 -11.32 24.19 -4.65
N TYR A 828 -10.05 24.31 -4.25
CA TYR A 828 -9.65 25.24 -3.18
C TYR A 828 -9.80 26.71 -3.61
N LEU A 829 -9.51 27.03 -4.87
CA LEU A 829 -9.78 28.34 -5.45
C LEU A 829 -11.29 28.67 -5.38
N LEU A 830 -12.17 27.75 -5.78
CA LEU A 830 -13.63 27.95 -5.75
C LEU A 830 -14.13 28.26 -4.33
N VAL A 831 -13.78 27.44 -3.34
CA VAL A 831 -14.29 27.60 -1.97
C VAL A 831 -13.64 28.79 -1.27
N GLY A 832 -12.37 29.07 -1.55
CA GLY A 832 -11.63 30.24 -1.04
C GLY A 832 -12.24 31.56 -1.54
N LEU A 833 -12.47 31.69 -2.85
CA LEU A 833 -13.14 32.86 -3.42
C LEU A 833 -14.58 33.00 -2.88
N ALA A 834 -15.31 31.89 -2.73
CA ALA A 834 -16.67 31.90 -2.22
C ALA A 834 -16.79 32.15 -0.70
N LYS A 835 -15.67 32.18 0.03
CA LYS A 835 -15.61 32.24 1.51
C LYS A 835 -16.36 31.08 2.18
N VAL A 836 -16.12 29.84 1.72
CA VAL A 836 -16.77 28.61 2.22
C VAL A 836 -15.71 27.59 2.64
N GLU A 837 -15.97 26.83 3.69
CA GLU A 837 -15.12 25.72 4.13
C GLU A 837 -15.13 24.55 3.14
N PHE A 838 -13.94 24.06 2.75
CA PHE A 838 -13.79 22.97 1.79
C PHE A 838 -14.57 21.72 2.19
N ALA A 839 -14.44 21.29 3.46
CA ALA A 839 -15.09 20.09 3.98
C ALA A 839 -16.62 20.17 3.94
N ASP A 840 -17.19 21.38 4.06
CA ASP A 840 -18.63 21.57 4.09
C ASP A 840 -19.18 21.67 2.66
N HIS A 841 -18.44 22.29 1.72
CA HIS A 841 -18.70 22.20 0.28
C HIS A 841 -18.65 20.75 -0.22
N GLN A 842 -17.63 19.98 0.16
CA GLN A 842 -17.46 18.58 -0.22
C GLN A 842 -18.62 17.72 0.29
N LYS A 843 -18.96 17.81 1.58
CA LYS A 843 -20.11 17.09 2.18
C LYS A 843 -21.45 17.47 1.56
N PHE A 844 -21.65 18.74 1.20
CA PHE A 844 -22.89 19.20 0.57
C PHE A 844 -23.03 18.68 -0.87
N THR A 845 -21.93 18.71 -1.63
CA THR A 845 -21.93 18.51 -3.09
C THR A 845 -21.76 17.04 -3.49
N LEU A 846 -21.09 16.20 -2.70
CA LEU A 846 -20.73 14.81 -3.05
C LEU A 846 -21.91 13.97 -3.54
N LYS A 847 -23.06 14.00 -2.84
CA LYS A 847 -24.26 13.27 -3.25
C LYS A 847 -24.82 13.72 -4.60
N TRP A 848 -24.65 15.00 -4.94
CA TRP A 848 -25.08 15.56 -6.22
C TRP A 848 -24.06 15.24 -7.33
N ALA A 849 -22.76 15.27 -7.02
CA ALA A 849 -21.72 14.82 -7.94
C ALA A 849 -21.89 13.34 -8.33
N ILE A 850 -22.20 12.47 -7.37
CA ILE A 850 -22.54 11.06 -7.65
C ILE A 850 -23.78 10.99 -8.56
N ALA A 851 -24.83 11.77 -8.29
CA ALA A 851 -26.02 11.78 -9.14
C ALA A 851 -25.74 12.25 -10.59
N ILE A 852 -24.94 13.30 -10.79
CA ILE A 852 -24.55 13.78 -12.13
C ILE A 852 -23.60 12.78 -12.83
N SER A 853 -22.71 12.12 -12.09
CA SER A 853 -21.83 11.06 -12.64
C SER A 853 -22.63 9.83 -13.08
N LEU A 854 -23.66 9.46 -12.31
CA LEU A 854 -24.61 8.41 -12.71
C LEU A 854 -25.45 8.82 -13.92
N LEU A 855 -25.81 10.11 -14.08
CA LEU A 855 -26.46 10.59 -15.31
C LEU A 855 -25.52 10.53 -16.53
N LEU A 856 -24.23 10.87 -16.38
CA LEU A 856 -23.23 10.66 -17.44
C LEU A 856 -23.06 9.18 -17.80
N MET A 857 -23.10 8.29 -16.81
CA MET A 857 -23.03 6.85 -17.02
C MET A 857 -24.29 6.32 -17.74
N ILE A 858 -25.47 6.71 -17.29
CA ILE A 858 -26.75 6.33 -17.91
C ILE A 858 -26.84 6.86 -19.34
N GLY A 859 -26.45 8.11 -19.59
CA GLY A 859 -26.34 8.66 -20.94
C GLY A 859 -25.34 7.88 -21.80
N GLY A 860 -24.21 7.46 -21.20
CA GLY A 860 -23.22 6.60 -21.85
C GLY A 860 -23.80 5.27 -22.34
N LEU A 861 -24.59 4.61 -21.49
CA LEU A 861 -25.22 3.33 -21.82
C LEU A 861 -26.39 3.50 -22.81
N LEU A 862 -27.23 4.53 -22.65
CA LEU A 862 -28.38 4.80 -23.52
C LEU A 862 -27.98 5.09 -24.97
N PHE A 863 -26.83 5.74 -25.18
CA PHE A 863 -26.31 6.06 -26.52
C PHE A 863 -25.25 5.07 -27.02
N GLY A 864 -25.01 3.96 -26.31
CA GLY A 864 -24.06 2.92 -26.74
C GLY A 864 -22.60 3.39 -26.81
N LEU A 865 -22.20 4.32 -25.93
CA LEU A 865 -20.86 4.91 -25.94
C LEU A 865 -19.78 3.90 -25.49
N TYR A 866 -20.20 2.92 -24.71
CA TYR A 866 -19.47 1.73 -24.29
C TYR A 866 -20.49 0.63 -23.95
N PRO A 867 -20.12 -0.66 -24.06
CA PRO A 867 -21.06 -1.76 -23.88
C PRO A 867 -21.53 -1.88 -22.42
N PHE A 868 -22.80 -2.25 -22.23
CA PHE A 868 -23.30 -2.72 -20.94
C PHE A 868 -22.75 -4.11 -20.60
N THR A 869 -22.72 -4.98 -21.61
CA THR A 869 -22.05 -6.28 -21.65
C THR A 869 -21.57 -6.50 -23.07
N THR A 870 -20.45 -7.22 -23.24
CA THR A 870 -20.06 -7.82 -24.53
C THR A 870 -20.71 -9.17 -24.76
#